data_AF-A0A498HQC5-F1
#
_entry.id   AF-A0A498HQC5-F1
#
_cell.length_a   1.000
_cell.length_b   1.000
_cell.length_c   1.000
_cell.angle_alpha   90.00
_cell.angle_beta   90.00
_cell.angle_gamma   90.00
#
_symmetry.space_group_name_H-M   'P 1'
#
loop_
_entity.id
_entity.type
_entity.pdbx_description
1 polymer ?
#
loop_
_entity_poly.entity_id
_entity_poly.type
_entity_poly.pdbx_seq_one_letter_code
_entity_poly.pdbx_strand_id
1 'polypeptide(L)'
;MTYSPKRAMAELRHSISVGARATSSPMKRDEDSSPLIFDTQPQDDDDGRGRPPYKDRDRPFLSHFQSICPSIADDSNSSRISLFVVIVVAVFCLVSILAIVKRVNTPYLCKKDGITLHCPHVKESPSLWENPYSATTSWKSCAERRLGGISDLPPENETTGYIFIHAEGGLNQQRIAICNAVAVAKIMNATLILPVLKQDQIWKDQTKFEDIFDVDHFIDYLKDDVRIVRDIPEWFTDKAELFTSIRRTVKNIPKYAPAQFYIDNVLPRIKEKKIMALKPFVDRLGYDNVPQEINRLRCRVNYHALKFLPEIEEMADLLASRMRNRTGGSNPYMALHLRFEKGMVGLSFCDFVGTREEKALMAEYRHKEWPRRYKNGTHLWQLALQKRKEGRCPLEPGEVAVILRAMGYPKETQIYVASGQVYGGHNRMAPLRNMFPNLVTKEELAAKQELDKFRKHVTSLAALDFLVCLKSDVFVMTHGGNFAKLIIGARRYMGHRQKSIKPDKGLMSKSFGDPYMGWATFADDVVTTHETRTGLPEATFPNYDLWENPLTPCMVSSQDRASTPPRGWNSYDSFIWTISEEEFSQNAKIMAKQLLPHGYEYAVVDYLWYRRKVPGAYVDSLGFDVIDEWGRPIPDPDRWPSSRGGKGFAEVAAKVHSLGLKFGIHVMRGISTQAVNASTLILDTNTGSAYKEAGRNWTAKDIGIKERTCAWMHNGFMSVNTKLGAGKAFLRSLYKQYAEWGVDFVKNDCVFGEDLDVPEITYISDILKQLDRPILYSLSPGTRVTPDMAKAISGMVNMYRITGDDWDSWGDVLAHFDVTRDFAAADMIGAKGLLGKSWPDLDMLPLGWLSDPGSNDGPHRWTNLGLREQRTQMTLWSMARSPLMFGGDMRQLNDVTMELLANPTVLEINSFSSNNREFSYITSNVSAKAVKNDDHVHTWQSRRHLTNAKTTNTHVLGLTTCADAKAIGWSSQALDQDREHICWTANSRGKHQAPFCLNKTESLLAIDEDITDKQQYLGKVNLLANDGTDRCLHASPKQKLTSKDVKRGFLSPCRWDANQMWELNPNGTLVNSYSGLCARIDSLFEAKAVTDVARSWIATGTKGLAYFSILNVTGAYFSIVNSDSVCVSAITGEIYIAFFNLFSDWATITAQRADIVKELPMTKLARGSCTGSEVWTGQDLGVIGDAISFSVIPHGVALIVLHCTNKRERDVAHAVIFRGVYSIENLR
;
A
#
# COMPACT_ATOMS: atom_id res chain seq x y z
N MET A 1 -71.60 -9.18 -13.49
CA MET A 1 -71.26 -7.74 -13.50
C MET A 1 -69.75 -7.60 -13.47
N THR A 2 -69.18 -6.70 -14.27
CA THR A 2 -67.72 -6.54 -14.45
C THR A 2 -67.23 -5.25 -13.79
N TYR A 3 -66.09 -5.31 -13.07
CA TYR A 3 -65.39 -4.12 -12.57
C TYR A 3 -63.86 -4.27 -12.70
N SER A 4 -63.17 -3.15 -12.88
CA SER A 4 -61.83 -3.09 -13.50
C SER A 4 -60.65 -3.27 -12.51
N PRO A 5 -59.58 -3.99 -12.89
CA PRO A 5 -58.46 -4.36 -11.99
C PRO A 5 -57.42 -3.23 -11.78
N LYS A 6 -57.85 -2.03 -11.38
CA LYS A 6 -56.96 -0.86 -11.11
C LYS A 6 -56.73 -0.55 -9.62
N ARG A 7 -56.80 -1.55 -8.72
CA ARG A 7 -56.75 -1.31 -7.26
C ARG A 7 -55.83 -2.21 -6.42
N ALA A 8 -54.91 -2.95 -7.03
CA ALA A 8 -53.78 -3.58 -6.33
C ALA A 8 -52.53 -2.70 -6.44
N MET A 9 -51.77 -2.52 -5.35
CA MET A 9 -50.63 -1.58 -5.16
C MET A 9 -50.97 -0.16 -4.63
N ALA A 10 -51.86 -0.05 -3.65
CA ALA A 10 -51.97 1.15 -2.80
C ALA A 10 -51.20 1.05 -1.46
N GLU A 11 -50.90 -0.16 -0.97
CA GLU A 11 -50.42 -0.43 0.41
C GLU A 11 -48.91 -0.24 0.65
N LEU A 12 -48.19 0.38 -0.29
CA LEU A 12 -46.83 0.88 -0.09
C LEU A 12 -46.75 2.40 -0.26
N ARG A 13 -47.89 3.09 -0.19
CA ARG A 13 -47.99 4.56 -0.36
C ARG A 13 -48.88 5.19 0.69
N HIS A 14 -48.63 6.47 0.94
CA HIS A 14 -49.48 7.28 1.82
C HIS A 14 -50.85 7.51 1.18
N SER A 15 -51.88 7.47 2.02
CA SER A 15 -53.24 7.85 1.66
C SER A 15 -53.30 9.33 1.27
N ILE A 16 -53.58 9.61 0.00
CA ILE A 16 -54.13 10.89 -0.44
C ILE A 16 -55.64 10.67 -0.65
N SER A 17 -56.44 11.19 0.27
CA SER A 17 -57.90 11.22 0.14
C SER A 17 -58.35 12.58 -0.39
N VAL A 18 -59.08 12.58 -1.50
CA VAL A 18 -59.67 13.80 -2.08
C VAL A 18 -60.94 14.18 -1.31
N GLY A 19 -61.07 15.45 -0.95
CA GLY A 19 -62.27 16.08 -0.39
C GLY A 19 -62.24 17.57 -0.73
N ALA A 20 -63.39 18.18 -1.00
CA ALA A 20 -63.47 19.50 -1.64
C ALA A 20 -64.44 20.47 -0.93
N ARG A 21 -64.26 21.78 -1.23
CA ARG A 21 -65.09 22.94 -0.85
C ARG A 21 -65.19 23.26 0.66
N ALA A 22 -64.60 24.40 1.02
CA ALA A 22 -65.32 25.52 1.65
C ALA A 22 -64.53 26.83 1.43
N THR A 23 -65.22 27.97 1.43
CA THR A 23 -64.63 29.32 1.23
C THR A 23 -64.78 30.18 2.48
N SER A 24 -63.69 30.75 2.98
CA SER A 24 -63.72 32.03 3.71
C SER A 24 -62.32 32.61 3.95
N SER A 25 -62.15 33.87 3.56
CA SER A 25 -61.22 34.86 4.15
C SER A 25 -62.10 35.85 4.96
N PRO A 26 -61.61 36.91 5.67
CA PRO A 26 -60.23 37.44 5.75
C PRO A 26 -59.75 37.79 7.18
N MET A 27 -58.48 38.24 7.35
CA MET A 27 -58.09 39.64 7.70
C MET A 27 -56.66 39.77 8.27
N LYS A 28 -55.91 40.78 7.76
CA LYS A 28 -55.10 41.84 8.45
C LYS A 28 -54.20 41.51 9.67
N ARG A 29 -53.04 42.16 9.91
CA ARG A 29 -52.55 43.49 9.45
C ARG A 29 -51.00 43.65 9.53
N ASP A 30 -50.43 44.33 8.53
CA ASP A 30 -49.44 45.46 8.48
C ASP A 30 -48.06 45.49 9.22
N GLU A 31 -47.10 46.16 8.51
CA GLU A 31 -46.01 47.07 8.96
C GLU A 31 -44.71 46.55 9.68
N ASP A 32 -43.51 47.15 9.50
CA ASP A 32 -42.89 47.87 8.34
C ASP A 32 -41.36 48.17 8.54
N SER A 33 -40.76 48.84 7.56
CA SER A 33 -39.73 49.91 7.64
C SER A 33 -38.22 49.59 7.45
N SER A 34 -37.62 50.33 6.50
CA SER A 34 -36.18 50.57 6.29
C SER A 34 -35.88 52.08 6.34
N PRO A 35 -34.62 52.47 6.60
CA PRO A 35 -34.02 53.68 5.99
C PRO A 35 -32.51 53.51 5.63
N LEU A 36 -31.82 54.37 4.86
CA LEU A 36 -32.12 55.18 3.65
C LEU A 36 -30.77 55.81 3.15
N ILE A 37 -30.80 56.62 2.06
CA ILE A 37 -29.77 57.62 1.64
C ILE A 37 -28.47 57.03 1.02
N PHE A 38 -28.16 57.21 -0.28
CA PHE A 38 -27.87 58.42 -1.13
C PHE A 38 -26.44 58.98 -0.92
N ASP A 39 -25.68 59.42 -1.94
CA ASP A 39 -25.99 59.68 -3.37
C ASP A 39 -25.14 58.78 -4.34
N THR A 40 -24.70 59.04 -5.59
CA THR A 40 -24.61 60.25 -6.47
C THR A 40 -24.68 59.85 -7.98
N GLN A 41 -24.43 60.80 -8.90
CA GLN A 41 -24.51 60.73 -10.38
C GLN A 41 -23.30 61.43 -11.05
N PRO A 42 -23.13 61.47 -12.40
CA PRO A 42 -23.60 60.58 -13.49
C PRO A 42 -22.49 60.22 -14.53
N GLN A 43 -22.78 59.36 -15.52
CA GLN A 43 -22.58 59.67 -16.96
C GLN A 43 -23.19 58.58 -17.90
N ASP A 44 -23.60 59.05 -19.07
CA ASP A 44 -23.77 58.42 -20.40
C ASP A 44 -24.64 57.13 -20.57
N ASP A 45 -25.80 57.34 -21.23
CA ASP A 45 -26.38 56.64 -22.41
C ASP A 45 -26.59 55.09 -22.41
N ASP A 46 -27.67 54.52 -22.97
CA ASP A 46 -28.75 55.08 -23.81
C ASP A 46 -30.15 54.41 -23.55
N ASP A 47 -31.16 54.99 -24.20
CA ASP A 47 -32.64 54.92 -24.16
C ASP A 47 -33.45 53.63 -23.81
N GLY A 48 -34.76 53.81 -23.57
CA GLY A 48 -35.78 52.81 -23.99
C GLY A 48 -36.68 52.09 -22.95
N ARG A 49 -37.30 52.75 -21.96
CA ARG A 49 -38.29 52.12 -21.03
C ARG A 49 -39.77 52.31 -21.44
N GLY A 50 -40.59 51.24 -21.39
CA GLY A 50 -42.06 51.33 -21.37
C GLY A 50 -42.80 49.98 -21.18
N ARG A 51 -43.79 49.91 -20.29
CA ARG A 51 -44.71 48.76 -19.98
C ARG A 51 -46.13 49.33 -19.72
N PRO A 52 -47.22 48.58 -19.33
CA PRO A 52 -47.45 47.13 -19.08
C PRO A 52 -48.79 46.65 -19.76
N PRO A 53 -49.66 45.70 -19.28
CA PRO A 53 -49.53 44.58 -18.31
C PRO A 53 -50.14 43.19 -18.72
N TYR A 54 -49.52 42.09 -18.26
CA TYR A 54 -50.11 40.81 -17.76
C TYR A 54 -51.13 39.94 -18.55
N LYS A 55 -50.73 38.71 -18.96
CA LYS A 55 -51.24 37.42 -18.41
C LYS A 55 -50.64 36.11 -18.99
N ASP A 56 -50.59 35.08 -18.12
CA ASP A 56 -50.66 33.61 -18.32
C ASP A 56 -49.71 32.79 -19.25
N ARG A 57 -49.21 31.69 -18.66
CA ARG A 57 -49.00 30.30 -19.18
C ARG A 57 -47.87 29.86 -20.13
N ASP A 58 -47.08 28.92 -19.58
CA ASP A 58 -46.72 27.58 -20.11
C ASP A 58 -45.69 27.35 -21.24
N ARG A 59 -44.95 26.24 -21.06
CA ARG A 59 -44.31 25.33 -22.06
C ARG A 59 -42.88 25.67 -22.60
N PRO A 60 -42.14 24.67 -23.16
CA PRO A 60 -40.82 24.34 -22.60
C PRO A 60 -39.61 24.36 -23.56
N PHE A 61 -38.43 24.08 -22.99
CA PHE A 61 -37.20 23.70 -23.69
C PHE A 61 -37.38 22.56 -24.71
N LEU A 62 -37.03 22.80 -25.99
CA LEU A 62 -35.86 22.19 -26.65
C LEU A 62 -35.77 22.63 -28.12
N SER A 63 -34.83 23.51 -28.45
CA SER A 63 -34.62 24.04 -29.80
C SER A 63 -33.14 24.15 -30.16
N HIS A 64 -32.45 23.03 -30.40
CA HIS A 64 -31.08 22.99 -30.96
C HIS A 64 -30.75 21.61 -31.57
N PHE A 65 -31.40 21.29 -32.70
CA PHE A 65 -31.03 20.28 -33.71
C PHE A 65 -32.08 20.40 -34.84
N GLN A 66 -31.77 20.56 -36.13
CA GLN A 66 -30.49 20.66 -36.83
C GLN A 66 -30.53 21.84 -37.84
N SER A 67 -29.35 22.36 -38.19
CA SER A 67 -29.13 23.07 -39.45
C SER A 67 -27.95 22.38 -40.16
N ILE A 68 -28.26 21.45 -41.07
CA ILE A 68 -27.27 20.78 -41.93
C ILE A 68 -27.88 20.58 -43.32
N CYS A 69 -27.29 21.30 -44.29
CA CYS A 69 -27.38 21.13 -45.74
C CYS A 69 -28.71 21.47 -46.45
N PRO A 70 -28.66 21.81 -47.77
CA PRO A 70 -29.62 22.72 -48.38
C PRO A 70 -30.50 22.09 -49.48
N SER A 71 -31.32 22.94 -50.10
CA SER A 71 -32.19 22.62 -51.24
C SER A 71 -31.46 22.02 -52.45
N ILE A 72 -31.98 20.89 -52.92
CA ILE A 72 -31.94 20.49 -54.33
C ILE A 72 -33.34 20.73 -54.90
N ALA A 73 -33.42 21.39 -56.05
CA ALA A 73 -34.68 21.67 -56.74
C ALA A 73 -35.04 20.53 -57.71
N ASP A 74 -36.32 20.48 -58.08
CA ASP A 74 -36.96 19.80 -59.23
C ASP A 74 -36.30 18.53 -59.82
N ASP A 75 -36.99 17.38 -59.70
CA ASP A 75 -37.88 16.95 -60.80
C ASP A 75 -38.93 15.92 -60.32
N SER A 76 -39.74 15.46 -61.27
CA SER A 76 -41.01 14.76 -61.19
C SER A 76 -40.92 13.28 -60.78
N ASN A 77 -40.83 12.99 -59.47
CA ASN A 77 -41.09 11.63 -58.94
C ASN A 77 -41.77 11.58 -57.55
N SER A 78 -42.52 12.62 -57.19
CA SER A 78 -43.05 12.87 -55.83
C SER A 78 -44.28 12.03 -55.42
N SER A 79 -44.24 10.71 -55.61
CA SER A 79 -45.30 9.79 -55.15
C SER A 79 -44.74 8.59 -54.37
N ARG A 80 -43.70 7.92 -54.89
CA ARG A 80 -43.12 6.72 -54.27
C ARG A 80 -42.28 7.03 -53.03
N ILE A 81 -41.56 8.16 -53.04
CA ILE A 81 -40.74 8.63 -51.91
C ILE A 81 -41.64 9.02 -50.72
N SER A 82 -42.73 9.75 -50.98
CA SER A 82 -43.71 10.13 -49.94
C SER A 82 -44.31 8.91 -49.24
N LEU A 83 -44.72 7.89 -50.01
CA LEU A 83 -45.22 6.63 -49.45
C LEU A 83 -44.18 5.90 -48.58
N PHE A 84 -42.90 5.89 -49.00
CA PHE A 84 -41.82 5.28 -48.21
C PHE A 84 -41.58 6.03 -46.90
N VAL A 85 -41.57 7.36 -46.91
CA VAL A 85 -41.45 8.18 -45.69
C VAL A 85 -42.64 7.94 -44.74
N VAL A 86 -43.87 7.87 -45.26
CA VAL A 86 -45.07 7.54 -44.47
C VAL A 86 -44.96 6.14 -43.85
N ILE A 87 -44.45 5.14 -44.59
CA ILE A 87 -44.22 3.79 -44.06
C ILE A 87 -43.14 3.81 -42.97
N VAL A 88 -42.02 4.51 -43.16
CA VAL A 88 -40.96 4.64 -42.14
C VAL A 88 -41.48 5.33 -40.87
N VAL A 89 -42.25 6.41 -41.00
CA VAL A 89 -42.90 7.08 -39.87
C VAL A 89 -43.92 6.16 -39.18
N ALA A 90 -44.74 5.42 -39.95
CA ALA A 90 -45.69 4.47 -39.39
C ALA A 90 -44.99 3.33 -38.63
N VAL A 91 -43.86 2.80 -39.13
CA VAL A 91 -43.03 1.82 -38.43
C VAL A 91 -42.40 2.42 -37.18
N PHE A 92 -41.88 3.65 -37.22
CA PHE A 92 -41.36 4.34 -36.04
C PHE A 92 -42.44 4.57 -34.97
N CYS A 93 -43.65 4.95 -35.38
CA CYS A 93 -44.82 5.04 -34.50
C CYS A 93 -45.20 3.67 -33.93
N LEU A 94 -45.20 2.60 -34.74
CA LEU A 94 -45.57 1.26 -34.28
C LEU A 94 -44.53 0.69 -33.29
N VAL A 95 -43.24 0.90 -33.54
CA VAL A 95 -42.14 0.56 -32.62
C VAL A 95 -42.23 1.40 -31.34
N SER A 96 -42.55 2.69 -31.45
CA SER A 96 -42.75 3.57 -30.28
C SER A 96 -43.96 3.15 -29.45
N ILE A 97 -45.07 2.78 -30.09
CA ILE A 97 -46.27 2.23 -29.42
C ILE A 97 -45.94 0.89 -28.76
N LEU A 98 -45.23 -0.01 -29.43
CA LEU A 98 -44.77 -1.27 -28.84
C LEU A 98 -43.81 -1.05 -27.66
N ALA A 99 -42.93 -0.05 -27.73
CA ALA A 99 -42.06 0.34 -26.63
C ALA A 99 -42.85 0.91 -25.43
N ILE A 100 -43.83 1.78 -25.68
CA ILE A 100 -44.73 2.34 -24.66
C ILE A 100 -45.60 1.23 -24.04
N VAL A 101 -46.19 0.34 -24.84
CA VAL A 101 -46.98 -0.81 -24.37
C VAL A 101 -46.12 -1.78 -23.56
N LYS A 102 -44.86 -2.03 -23.96
CA LYS A 102 -43.89 -2.73 -23.08
C LYS A 102 -43.69 -1.98 -21.77
N ARG A 103 -43.45 -0.66 -21.79
CA ARG A 103 -43.22 0.18 -20.59
C ARG A 103 -44.43 0.25 -19.64
N VAL A 104 -45.64 0.09 -20.16
CA VAL A 104 -46.90 0.05 -19.39
C VAL A 104 -47.19 -1.36 -18.84
N ASN A 105 -46.73 -2.42 -19.52
CA ASN A 105 -46.95 -3.81 -19.12
C ASN A 105 -45.78 -4.46 -18.36
N THR A 106 -44.61 -3.82 -18.27
CA THR A 106 -43.49 -4.29 -17.43
C THR A 106 -43.89 -4.25 -15.95
N PRO A 107 -43.75 -5.36 -15.20
CA PRO A 107 -44.15 -5.40 -13.80
C PRO A 107 -43.23 -4.54 -12.92
N TYR A 108 -43.85 -3.75 -12.04
CA TYR A 108 -43.17 -2.98 -10.99
C TYR A 108 -42.52 -3.92 -9.97
N LEU A 109 -41.19 -4.04 -10.01
CA LEU A 109 -40.36 -4.89 -9.15
C LEU A 109 -40.87 -6.34 -8.99
N CYS A 110 -41.74 -6.60 -8.00
CA CYS A 110 -42.34 -7.90 -7.74
C CYS A 110 -43.86 -7.77 -7.53
N LYS A 111 -44.65 -8.71 -8.06
CA LYS A 111 -46.10 -8.74 -7.85
C LYS A 111 -46.42 -9.26 -6.44
N LYS A 112 -46.84 -8.36 -5.55
CA LYS A 112 -47.43 -8.73 -4.24
C LYS A 112 -48.78 -9.41 -4.46
N ASP A 113 -48.98 -10.56 -3.82
CA ASP A 113 -50.25 -11.27 -3.74
C ASP A 113 -50.46 -11.76 -2.30
N GLY A 114 -51.40 -11.12 -1.58
CA GLY A 114 -51.52 -11.26 -0.13
C GLY A 114 -50.19 -10.96 0.60
N ILE A 115 -49.62 -11.98 1.24
CA ILE A 115 -48.31 -11.94 1.93
C ILE A 115 -47.13 -12.45 1.08
N THR A 116 -47.39 -12.89 -0.15
CA THR A 116 -46.40 -13.51 -1.04
C THR A 116 -45.89 -12.51 -2.08
N LEU A 117 -44.59 -12.56 -2.36
CA LEU A 117 -43.93 -11.70 -3.36
C LEU A 117 -43.48 -12.53 -4.56
N HIS A 118 -44.11 -12.32 -5.71
CA HIS A 118 -43.75 -12.97 -6.97
C HIS A 118 -42.79 -12.07 -7.76
N CYS A 119 -41.49 -12.27 -7.54
CA CYS A 119 -40.42 -11.64 -8.33
C CYS A 119 -40.05 -12.50 -9.54
N PRO A 120 -39.69 -11.93 -10.70
CA PRO A 120 -39.15 -12.69 -11.83
C PRO A 120 -37.87 -13.48 -11.45
N HIS A 121 -37.54 -14.48 -12.26
CA HIS A 121 -36.25 -15.17 -12.14
C HIS A 121 -35.12 -14.32 -12.72
N VAL A 122 -33.94 -14.46 -12.13
CA VAL A 122 -32.66 -13.89 -12.58
C VAL A 122 -31.72 -15.06 -12.87
N LYS A 123 -30.80 -14.91 -13.82
CA LYS A 123 -29.80 -15.94 -14.13
C LYS A 123 -28.74 -15.98 -13.02
N GLU A 124 -28.45 -17.17 -12.50
CA GLU A 124 -27.39 -17.36 -11.51
C GLU A 124 -26.01 -17.03 -12.12
N SER A 125 -25.19 -16.28 -11.38
CA SER A 125 -23.80 -16.01 -11.74
C SER A 125 -22.90 -17.18 -11.31
N PRO A 126 -21.91 -17.61 -12.10
CA PRO A 126 -20.90 -18.57 -11.67
C PRO A 126 -20.18 -18.16 -10.37
N SER A 127 -20.09 -16.86 -10.09
CA SER A 127 -19.46 -16.30 -8.89
C SER A 127 -20.45 -15.94 -7.77
N LEU A 128 -21.69 -16.46 -7.78
CA LEU A 128 -22.73 -16.05 -6.81
C LEU A 128 -22.29 -16.24 -5.35
N TRP A 129 -21.72 -17.41 -5.03
CA TRP A 129 -21.36 -17.83 -3.68
C TRP A 129 -19.95 -17.38 -3.23
N GLU A 130 -19.06 -17.09 -4.18
CA GLU A 130 -17.62 -16.87 -3.91
C GLU A 130 -17.18 -15.41 -4.07
N ASN A 131 -15.96 -15.11 -3.62
CA ASN A 131 -15.25 -13.85 -3.86
C ASN A 131 -14.21 -14.01 -4.97
N PRO A 132 -13.92 -12.98 -5.79
CA PRO A 132 -12.89 -13.05 -6.83
C PRO A 132 -11.51 -13.44 -6.28
N TYR A 133 -10.98 -14.58 -6.74
CA TYR A 133 -9.76 -15.21 -6.22
C TYR A 133 -8.57 -14.25 -6.09
N SER A 134 -8.30 -13.45 -7.12
CA SER A 134 -7.22 -12.46 -7.19
C SER A 134 -7.29 -11.34 -6.14
N ALA A 135 -8.46 -11.10 -5.54
CA ALA A 135 -8.66 -10.15 -4.44
C ALA A 135 -8.67 -10.80 -3.05
N THR A 136 -8.50 -12.13 -2.97
CA THR A 136 -8.41 -12.91 -1.73
C THR A 136 -6.99 -13.38 -1.41
N THR A 137 -6.16 -13.61 -2.44
CA THR A 137 -4.74 -14.00 -2.28
C THR A 137 -3.83 -12.82 -1.90
N SER A 138 -4.32 -11.58 -2.07
CA SER A 138 -3.58 -10.33 -1.94
C SER A 138 -3.32 -9.84 -0.50
N TRP A 139 -3.87 -10.52 0.52
CA TRP A 139 -3.67 -10.18 1.94
C TRP A 139 -3.51 -11.43 2.82
N LYS A 140 -2.61 -11.37 3.81
CA LYS A 140 -2.37 -12.44 4.79
C LYS A 140 -2.44 -11.91 6.22
N SER A 141 -2.82 -12.75 7.18
CA SER A 141 -2.75 -12.41 8.62
C SER A 141 -1.30 -12.12 9.06
N CYS A 142 -1.12 -11.15 9.95
CA CYS A 142 0.19 -10.79 10.52
C CYS A 142 0.18 -10.57 12.04
N ALA A 143 -1.00 -10.54 12.67
CA ALA A 143 -1.16 -10.39 14.12
C ALA A 143 -0.83 -11.66 14.93
N GLU A 144 -0.67 -12.80 14.27
CA GLU A 144 -0.22 -14.05 14.88
C GLU A 144 1.10 -13.87 15.64
N ARG A 145 1.26 -14.61 16.73
CA ARG A 145 2.47 -14.57 17.55
C ARG A 145 3.61 -15.31 16.83
N ARG A 146 4.72 -14.59 16.56
CA ARG A 146 5.95 -15.21 16.04
C ARG A 146 6.59 -16.09 17.13
N LEU A 147 7.01 -17.30 16.75
CA LEU A 147 7.84 -18.17 17.60
C LEU A 147 9.20 -17.48 17.84
N GLY A 148 9.72 -17.57 19.07
CA GLY A 148 11.03 -17.01 19.43
C GLY A 148 11.10 -15.51 19.71
N GLY A 149 9.98 -14.79 19.78
CA GLY A 149 9.98 -13.38 20.20
C GLY A 149 10.40 -13.19 21.67
N ILE A 150 11.24 -12.19 21.94
CA ILE A 150 11.66 -11.79 23.30
C ILE A 150 10.43 -11.25 24.06
N SER A 151 10.35 -11.56 25.36
CA SER A 151 9.22 -11.16 26.21
C SER A 151 9.52 -9.85 26.96
N ASP A 152 9.02 -8.73 26.43
CA ASP A 152 9.05 -7.40 27.08
C ASP A 152 8.02 -7.30 28.23
N LEU A 153 8.10 -8.21 29.21
CA LEU A 153 7.27 -8.21 30.40
C LEU A 153 8.07 -7.86 31.65
N PRO A 154 7.61 -6.89 32.46
CA PRO A 154 8.23 -6.64 33.75
C PRO A 154 8.06 -7.86 34.69
N PRO A 155 9.06 -8.15 35.53
CA PRO A 155 8.91 -8.97 36.72
C PRO A 155 7.69 -8.59 37.57
N GLU A 156 7.14 -9.53 38.33
CA GLU A 156 5.88 -9.34 39.05
C GLU A 156 5.92 -8.15 40.03
N ASN A 157 7.06 -8.03 40.72
CA ASN A 157 7.45 -6.95 41.62
C ASN A 157 7.60 -5.57 40.93
N GLU A 158 7.72 -5.51 39.61
CA GLU A 158 7.89 -4.29 38.82
C GLU A 158 6.61 -3.86 38.08
N THR A 159 5.53 -4.66 38.14
CA THR A 159 4.24 -4.29 37.56
C THR A 159 3.67 -3.02 38.20
N THR A 160 3.14 -2.11 37.39
CA THR A 160 2.67 -0.79 37.88
C THR A 160 1.55 -0.91 38.92
N GLY A 161 0.77 -1.99 38.82
CA GLY A 161 -0.36 -2.34 39.69
C GLY A 161 -1.36 -3.22 38.92
N TYR A 162 -2.53 -3.42 39.51
CA TYR A 162 -3.58 -4.27 38.97
C TYR A 162 -4.74 -3.43 38.41
N ILE A 163 -5.27 -3.83 37.26
CA ILE A 163 -6.51 -3.27 36.71
C ILE A 163 -7.61 -4.31 36.63
N PHE A 164 -8.82 -3.87 36.96
CA PHE A 164 -10.03 -4.69 36.97
C PHE A 164 -11.12 -4.02 36.13
N ILE A 165 -11.73 -4.75 35.21
CA ILE A 165 -12.55 -4.17 34.13
C ILE A 165 -13.95 -4.81 34.11
N HIS A 166 -14.97 -3.95 34.08
CA HIS A 166 -16.36 -4.35 33.86
C HIS A 166 -16.71 -4.19 32.37
N ALA A 167 -16.78 -5.31 31.66
CA ALA A 167 -17.28 -5.37 30.29
C ALA A 167 -18.82 -5.30 30.33
N GLU A 168 -19.42 -4.34 29.63
CA GLU A 168 -20.88 -4.12 29.62
C GLU A 168 -21.48 -4.30 28.21
N GLY A 169 -22.80 -4.50 28.15
CA GLY A 169 -23.52 -4.83 26.91
C GLY A 169 -23.49 -6.33 26.59
N GLY A 170 -23.97 -6.70 25.40
CA GLY A 170 -23.99 -8.10 24.96
C GLY A 170 -22.62 -8.61 24.46
N LEU A 171 -22.50 -9.93 24.23
CA LEU A 171 -21.28 -10.66 23.83
C LEU A 171 -20.29 -9.88 22.94
N ASN A 172 -20.78 -9.27 21.86
CA ASN A 172 -19.94 -8.61 20.86
C ASN A 172 -19.42 -7.24 21.29
N GLN A 173 -20.05 -6.60 22.29
CA GLN A 173 -19.50 -5.45 23.00
C GLN A 173 -18.50 -5.90 24.06
N GLN A 174 -18.77 -7.02 24.73
CA GLN A 174 -17.87 -7.63 25.71
C GLN A 174 -16.54 -8.08 25.08
N ARG A 175 -16.54 -8.78 23.93
CA ARG A 175 -15.31 -9.13 23.18
C ARG A 175 -14.45 -7.90 22.92
N ILE A 176 -15.03 -6.83 22.36
CA ILE A 176 -14.33 -5.57 22.09
C ILE A 176 -13.81 -4.92 23.39
N ALA A 177 -14.58 -4.96 24.48
CA ALA A 177 -14.13 -4.49 25.79
C ALA A 177 -12.92 -5.28 26.32
N ILE A 178 -12.88 -6.60 26.16
CA ILE A 178 -11.77 -7.46 26.59
C ILE A 178 -10.52 -7.22 25.73
N CYS A 179 -10.66 -7.11 24.39
CA CYS A 179 -9.53 -6.76 23.52
C CYS A 179 -8.93 -5.39 23.88
N ASN A 180 -9.77 -4.42 24.23
CA ASN A 180 -9.34 -3.11 24.74
C ASN A 180 -8.74 -3.20 26.16
N ALA A 181 -9.16 -4.15 26.99
CA ALA A 181 -8.65 -4.35 28.35
C ALA A 181 -7.19 -4.81 28.34
N VAL A 182 -6.86 -5.82 27.53
CA VAL A 182 -5.48 -6.31 27.35
C VAL A 182 -4.58 -5.20 26.78
N ALA A 183 -5.07 -4.45 25.80
CA ALA A 183 -4.34 -3.31 25.24
C ALA A 183 -4.03 -2.21 26.28
N VAL A 184 -5.02 -1.86 27.11
CA VAL A 184 -4.86 -0.87 28.20
C VAL A 184 -3.93 -1.40 29.30
N ALA A 185 -3.93 -2.70 29.59
CA ALA A 185 -2.97 -3.33 30.49
C ALA A 185 -1.53 -3.17 29.98
N LYS A 186 -1.26 -3.47 28.69
CA LYS A 186 0.07 -3.30 28.07
C LYS A 186 0.50 -1.83 28.01
N ILE A 187 -0.39 -0.90 27.64
CA ILE A 187 -0.10 0.56 27.64
C ILE A 187 0.39 1.06 29.01
N MET A 188 -0.02 0.42 30.11
CA MET A 188 0.28 0.87 31.47
C MET A 188 1.29 -0.03 32.22
N ASN A 189 1.83 -1.08 31.58
CA ASN A 189 2.59 -2.16 32.24
C ASN A 189 1.90 -2.66 33.54
N ALA A 190 0.60 -2.89 33.46
CA ALA A 190 -0.26 -3.28 34.57
C ALA A 190 -0.75 -4.72 34.43
N THR A 191 -0.91 -5.42 35.54
CA THR A 191 -1.48 -6.77 35.59
C THR A 191 -2.99 -6.70 35.39
N LEU A 192 -3.53 -7.49 34.45
CA LEU A 192 -4.97 -7.56 34.21
C LEU A 192 -5.61 -8.64 35.10
N ILE A 193 -6.55 -8.25 35.96
CA ILE A 193 -7.46 -9.20 36.61
C ILE A 193 -8.55 -9.57 35.59
N LEU A 194 -8.94 -10.85 35.54
CA LEU A 194 -9.90 -11.39 34.57
C LEU A 194 -11.16 -10.51 34.44
N PRO A 195 -11.55 -10.05 33.22
CA PRO A 195 -12.65 -9.12 33.06
C PRO A 195 -14.00 -9.69 33.48
N VAL A 196 -14.74 -8.96 34.32
CA VAL A 196 -16.10 -9.35 34.72
C VAL A 196 -17.11 -8.87 33.69
N LEU A 197 -17.85 -9.82 33.13
CA LEU A 197 -19.03 -9.55 32.31
C LEU A 197 -20.15 -9.04 33.23
N LYS A 198 -20.70 -7.86 32.94
CA LYS A 198 -21.73 -7.23 33.76
C LYS A 198 -23.11 -7.41 33.15
N GLN A 199 -24.09 -7.74 33.99
CA GLN A 199 -25.50 -7.87 33.63
C GLN A 199 -26.00 -6.71 32.76
N ASP A 200 -26.47 -7.05 31.56
CA ASP A 200 -27.07 -6.12 30.61
C ASP A 200 -28.51 -5.76 31.06
N GLN A 201 -28.86 -4.48 31.01
CA GLN A 201 -30.16 -3.99 31.50
C GLN A 201 -31.37 -4.43 30.64
N ILE A 202 -31.14 -4.81 29.38
CA ILE A 202 -32.16 -5.27 28.43
C ILE A 202 -32.28 -6.80 28.51
N TRP A 203 -31.16 -7.52 28.56
CA TRP A 203 -31.15 -8.99 28.49
C TRP A 203 -31.12 -9.70 29.86
N LYS A 204 -30.80 -8.99 30.95
CA LYS A 204 -30.76 -9.48 32.36
C LYS A 204 -29.83 -10.66 32.65
N ASP A 205 -28.96 -11.01 31.72
CA ASP A 205 -28.02 -12.15 31.80
C ASP A 205 -27.04 -12.05 32.98
N GLN A 206 -26.68 -13.18 33.61
CA GLN A 206 -25.71 -13.29 34.72
C GLN A 206 -24.46 -14.12 34.35
N THR A 207 -24.27 -14.42 33.06
CA THR A 207 -23.09 -15.10 32.50
C THR A 207 -21.74 -14.50 32.96
N LYS A 208 -20.81 -15.34 33.41
CA LYS A 208 -19.41 -15.02 33.71
C LYS A 208 -18.50 -15.14 32.48
N PHE A 209 -17.25 -14.71 32.60
CA PHE A 209 -16.20 -14.94 31.58
C PHE A 209 -15.97 -16.44 31.33
N GLU A 210 -15.82 -17.22 32.39
CA GLU A 210 -15.59 -18.67 32.38
C GLU A 210 -16.77 -19.51 31.85
N ASP A 211 -17.98 -18.94 31.75
CA ASP A 211 -19.16 -19.59 31.15
C ASP A 211 -19.13 -19.53 29.59
N ILE A 212 -18.18 -18.81 28.98
CA ILE A 212 -18.17 -18.46 27.55
C ILE A 212 -16.81 -18.67 26.88
N PHE A 213 -15.71 -18.26 27.54
CA PHE A 213 -14.37 -18.26 26.95
C PHE A 213 -13.45 -19.24 27.68
N ASP A 214 -12.54 -19.86 26.92
CA ASP A 214 -11.45 -20.66 27.48
C ASP A 214 -10.46 -19.75 28.22
N VAL A 215 -10.52 -19.77 29.55
CA VAL A 215 -9.67 -18.95 30.44
C VAL A 215 -8.21 -19.40 30.39
N ASP A 216 -7.96 -20.69 30.19
CA ASP A 216 -6.64 -21.30 30.30
C ASP A 216 -5.84 -21.03 29.03
N HIS A 217 -6.46 -21.23 27.85
CA HIS A 217 -5.92 -20.78 26.57
C HIS A 217 -5.75 -19.25 26.52
N PHE A 218 -6.71 -18.47 27.05
CA PHE A 218 -6.62 -17.01 27.06
C PHE A 218 -5.43 -16.49 27.88
N ILE A 219 -5.14 -17.10 29.04
CA ILE A 219 -3.98 -16.75 29.87
C ILE A 219 -2.68 -17.24 29.24
N ASP A 220 -2.59 -18.51 28.83
CA ASP A 220 -1.34 -19.07 28.31
C ASP A 220 -0.90 -18.41 26.99
N TYR A 221 -1.83 -18.15 26.07
CA TYR A 221 -1.52 -17.53 24.79
C TYR A 221 -0.95 -16.11 24.94
N LEU A 222 -1.44 -15.36 25.93
CA LEU A 222 -1.08 -13.95 26.20
C LEU A 222 0.03 -13.78 27.25
N LYS A 223 0.56 -14.87 27.83
CA LYS A 223 1.47 -14.85 29.00
C LYS A 223 2.78 -14.05 28.82
N ASP A 224 3.18 -13.77 27.58
CA ASP A 224 4.36 -12.97 27.21
C ASP A 224 3.99 -11.59 26.63
N ASP A 225 2.70 -11.36 26.34
CA ASP A 225 2.19 -10.04 25.93
C ASP A 225 1.81 -9.22 27.17
N VAL A 226 1.00 -9.78 28.07
CA VAL A 226 0.43 -9.14 29.27
C VAL A 226 0.30 -10.17 30.39
N ARG A 227 0.70 -9.80 31.62
CA ARG A 227 0.43 -10.62 32.81
C ARG A 227 -1.06 -10.57 33.17
N ILE A 228 -1.71 -11.73 33.20
CA ILE A 228 -3.14 -11.89 33.52
C ILE A 228 -3.29 -12.79 34.75
N VAL A 229 -4.18 -12.43 35.67
CA VAL A 229 -4.53 -13.23 36.86
C VAL A 229 -6.03 -13.50 36.90
N ARG A 230 -6.43 -14.68 37.41
CA ARG A 230 -7.84 -15.09 37.49
C ARG A 230 -8.65 -14.21 38.44
N ASP A 231 -8.07 -13.89 39.61
CA ASP A 231 -8.78 -13.29 40.74
C ASP A 231 -8.07 -12.07 41.35
N ILE A 232 -8.79 -11.37 42.23
CA ILE A 232 -8.22 -10.29 43.06
C ILE A 232 -7.20 -10.88 44.05
N PRO A 233 -5.93 -10.43 44.05
CA PRO A 233 -4.87 -10.97 44.91
C PRO A 233 -5.24 -11.04 46.40
N GLU A 234 -4.74 -12.07 47.09
CA GLU A 234 -5.10 -12.37 48.49
C GLU A 234 -4.66 -11.30 49.48
N TRP A 235 -3.55 -10.61 49.22
CA TRP A 235 -3.07 -9.49 50.03
C TRP A 235 -4.04 -8.30 50.06
N PHE A 236 -5.00 -8.23 49.12
CA PHE A 236 -6.02 -7.18 49.10
C PHE A 236 -7.26 -7.60 49.90
N THR A 237 -7.23 -7.27 51.19
CA THR A 237 -8.29 -7.58 52.17
C THR A 237 -9.62 -6.89 51.85
N ASP A 238 -9.59 -5.63 51.42
CA ASP A 238 -10.77 -4.78 51.22
C ASP A 238 -11.53 -5.06 49.91
N LYS A 239 -11.76 -6.34 49.58
CA LYS A 239 -12.42 -6.77 48.33
C LYS A 239 -13.77 -6.06 48.12
N ALA A 240 -14.54 -5.81 49.18
CA ALA A 240 -15.80 -5.06 49.13
C ALA A 240 -15.64 -3.57 48.77
N GLU A 241 -14.51 -2.94 49.12
CA GLU A 241 -14.26 -1.52 48.82
C GLU A 241 -14.02 -1.31 47.31
N LEU A 242 -13.40 -2.28 46.61
CA LEU A 242 -13.13 -2.21 45.17
C LEU A 242 -14.42 -2.11 44.31
N PHE A 243 -15.56 -2.56 44.83
CA PHE A 243 -16.85 -2.49 44.14
C PHE A 243 -17.66 -1.23 44.47
N THR A 244 -17.39 -0.60 45.62
CA THR A 244 -18.23 0.47 46.19
C THR A 244 -17.55 1.85 46.19
N SER A 245 -16.23 1.91 46.38
CA SER A 245 -15.51 3.16 46.58
C SER A 245 -15.21 3.93 45.30
N ILE A 246 -15.54 5.22 45.34
CA ILE A 246 -15.24 6.19 44.30
C ILE A 246 -13.71 6.36 44.16
N ARG A 247 -12.94 6.19 45.26
CA ARG A 247 -11.48 6.39 45.27
C ARG A 247 -10.72 5.36 44.42
N ARG A 248 -11.24 4.12 44.29
CA ARG A 248 -10.66 3.06 43.45
C ARG A 248 -11.40 2.82 42.12
N THR A 249 -12.35 3.68 41.73
CA THR A 249 -13.14 3.50 40.48
C THR A 249 -12.98 4.67 39.51
N VAL A 250 -12.52 4.41 38.28
CA VAL A 250 -12.54 5.39 37.17
C VAL A 250 -13.86 5.29 36.40
N LYS A 251 -14.69 6.34 36.47
CA LYS A 251 -16.04 6.36 35.87
C LYS A 251 -16.16 7.15 34.55
N ASN A 252 -15.39 8.21 34.39
CA ASN A 252 -15.57 9.19 33.30
C ASN A 252 -14.55 9.01 32.16
N ILE A 253 -14.30 7.78 31.73
CA ILE A 253 -13.42 7.51 30.58
C ILE A 253 -14.14 7.92 29.28
N PRO A 254 -13.56 8.78 28.42
CA PRO A 254 -14.18 9.16 27.15
C PRO A 254 -14.51 7.96 26.27
N LYS A 255 -15.48 8.12 25.35
CA LYS A 255 -15.65 7.11 24.27
C LYS A 255 -14.48 7.27 23.30
N TYR A 256 -13.87 6.16 22.89
CA TYR A 256 -12.70 6.11 22.02
C TYR A 256 -11.49 6.91 22.55
N ALA A 257 -11.24 6.89 23.86
CA ALA A 257 -10.13 7.63 24.46
C ALA A 257 -8.77 7.21 23.85
N PRO A 258 -7.83 8.15 23.63
CA PRO A 258 -6.49 7.84 23.12
C PRO A 258 -5.67 7.07 24.15
N ALA A 259 -4.59 6.39 23.71
CA ALA A 259 -3.69 5.69 24.63
C ALA A 259 -3.14 6.62 25.75
N GLN A 260 -2.79 7.87 25.38
CA GLN A 260 -2.28 8.88 26.30
C GLN A 260 -3.24 9.21 27.45
N PHE A 261 -4.56 9.14 27.25
CA PHE A 261 -5.54 9.40 28.32
C PHE A 261 -5.31 8.46 29.52
N TYR A 262 -4.96 7.20 29.26
CA TYR A 262 -4.69 6.21 30.31
C TYR A 262 -3.39 6.52 31.06
N ILE A 263 -2.34 6.93 30.33
CA ILE A 263 -1.05 7.35 30.89
C ILE A 263 -1.22 8.58 31.80
N ASP A 264 -2.00 9.57 31.37
CA ASP A 264 -2.17 10.81 32.13
C ASP A 264 -3.16 10.69 33.31
N ASN A 265 -4.28 9.98 33.12
CA ASN A 265 -5.43 10.05 34.06
C ASN A 265 -5.60 8.79 34.92
N VAL A 266 -5.09 7.64 34.49
CA VAL A 266 -5.35 6.32 35.09
C VAL A 266 -4.08 5.75 35.73
N LEU A 267 -2.95 5.78 35.02
CA LEU A 267 -1.64 5.30 35.49
C LEU A 267 -1.22 5.89 36.85
N PRO A 268 -1.37 7.21 37.14
CA PRO A 268 -0.98 7.75 38.45
C PRO A 268 -1.83 7.18 39.59
N ARG A 269 -3.12 6.94 39.33
CA ARG A 269 -4.06 6.38 40.31
C ARG A 269 -3.78 4.89 40.57
N ILE A 270 -3.33 4.15 39.56
CA ILE A 270 -2.86 2.76 39.73
C ILE A 270 -1.60 2.74 40.61
N LYS A 271 -0.63 3.61 40.33
CA LYS A 271 0.60 3.73 41.16
C LYS A 271 0.28 4.04 42.63
N GLU A 272 -0.69 4.92 42.88
CA GLU A 272 -1.13 5.31 44.22
C GLU A 272 -1.97 4.23 44.95
N LYS A 273 -2.95 3.60 44.27
CA LYS A 273 -3.94 2.71 44.91
C LYS A 273 -3.68 1.22 44.74
N LYS A 274 -2.68 0.84 43.94
CA LYS A 274 -2.25 -0.52 43.55
C LYS A 274 -3.29 -1.40 42.86
N ILE A 275 -4.59 -1.24 43.12
CA ILE A 275 -5.69 -1.86 42.35
C ILE A 275 -6.70 -0.77 41.95
N MET A 276 -7.06 -0.72 40.67
CA MET A 276 -8.06 0.23 40.14
C MET A 276 -9.10 -0.48 39.28
N ALA A 277 -10.37 -0.08 39.44
CA ALA A 277 -11.48 -0.59 38.65
C ALA A 277 -11.96 0.42 37.59
N LEU A 278 -12.15 -0.03 36.34
CA LEU A 278 -12.63 0.81 35.22
C LEU A 278 -14.07 0.44 34.87
N LYS A 279 -15.04 1.35 35.08
CA LYS A 279 -16.49 1.08 34.95
C LYS A 279 -17.24 2.34 34.48
N PRO A 280 -18.00 2.37 33.37
CA PRO A 280 -18.34 1.27 32.46
C PRO A 280 -17.37 1.16 31.26
N PHE A 281 -16.86 -0.03 30.98
CA PHE A 281 -15.82 -0.24 29.97
C PHE A 281 -16.36 -0.85 28.66
N VAL A 282 -16.87 0.01 27.77
CA VAL A 282 -17.27 -0.34 26.40
C VAL A 282 -16.76 0.75 25.46
N ASP A 283 -16.14 0.37 24.34
CA ASP A 283 -15.55 1.28 23.35
C ASP A 283 -14.65 2.39 23.97
N ARG A 284 -13.88 2.08 25.02
CA ARG A 284 -13.09 3.06 25.79
C ARG A 284 -11.66 3.30 25.28
N LEU A 285 -11.21 2.57 24.27
CA LEU A 285 -9.93 2.81 23.60
C LEU A 285 -10.21 3.11 22.12
N GLY A 286 -9.63 4.20 21.60
CA GLY A 286 -9.78 4.63 20.21
C GLY A 286 -9.03 3.75 19.20
N TYR A 287 -8.86 4.22 17.97
CA TYR A 287 -8.13 3.49 16.91
C TYR A 287 -6.90 4.29 16.46
N ASP A 288 -7.09 5.56 16.10
CA ASP A 288 -6.13 6.40 15.39
C ASP A 288 -5.02 6.96 16.30
N ASN A 289 -5.23 6.93 17.62
CA ASN A 289 -4.30 7.40 18.65
C ASN A 289 -3.82 6.23 19.56
N VAL A 290 -3.46 5.11 18.93
CA VAL A 290 -2.96 3.88 19.57
C VAL A 290 -1.81 3.31 18.71
N PRO A 291 -0.64 2.96 19.27
CA PRO A 291 0.48 2.42 18.48
C PRO A 291 0.11 1.17 17.69
N GLN A 292 0.71 0.98 16.51
CA GLN A 292 0.35 -0.11 15.59
C GLN A 292 0.52 -1.49 16.23
N GLU A 293 1.58 -1.74 17.00
CA GLU A 293 1.77 -3.01 17.73
C GLU A 293 0.73 -3.24 18.85
N ILE A 294 0.21 -2.19 19.48
CA ILE A 294 -0.91 -2.31 20.43
C ILE A 294 -2.22 -2.62 19.69
N ASN A 295 -2.42 -2.06 18.49
CA ASN A 295 -3.53 -2.44 17.63
C ASN A 295 -3.39 -3.88 17.11
N ARG A 296 -2.18 -4.32 16.78
CA ARG A 296 -1.86 -5.71 16.42
C ARG A 296 -2.12 -6.68 17.57
N LEU A 297 -1.80 -6.28 18.81
CA LEU A 297 -2.19 -7.03 20.01
C LEU A 297 -3.72 -7.11 20.18
N ARG A 298 -4.46 -6.03 19.93
CA ARG A 298 -5.96 -6.06 19.92
C ARG A 298 -6.49 -7.05 18.88
N CYS A 299 -5.88 -7.13 17.71
CA CYS A 299 -6.19 -8.16 16.70
C CYS A 299 -5.91 -9.57 17.23
N ARG A 300 -4.70 -9.79 17.78
CA ARG A 300 -4.24 -11.07 18.32
C ARG A 300 -5.17 -11.59 19.41
N VAL A 301 -5.58 -10.72 20.34
CA VAL A 301 -6.55 -11.04 21.38
C VAL A 301 -7.90 -11.43 20.79
N ASN A 302 -8.40 -10.66 19.81
CA ASN A 302 -9.72 -10.90 19.21
C ASN A 302 -9.82 -12.19 18.37
N TYR A 303 -8.75 -12.54 17.63
CA TYR A 303 -8.76 -13.63 16.66
C TYR A 303 -8.11 -14.93 17.17
N HIS A 304 -7.20 -14.86 18.17
CA HIS A 304 -6.47 -16.04 18.66
C HIS A 304 -6.66 -16.32 20.15
N ALA A 305 -6.63 -15.31 21.03
CA ALA A 305 -6.74 -15.55 22.48
C ALA A 305 -8.19 -15.77 22.94
N LEU A 306 -9.17 -15.05 22.38
CA LEU A 306 -10.58 -15.17 22.74
C LEU A 306 -11.30 -16.30 21.98
N LYS A 307 -10.89 -17.55 22.25
CA LYS A 307 -11.66 -18.75 21.89
C LYS A 307 -12.89 -18.92 22.75
N PHE A 308 -13.93 -19.57 22.23
CA PHE A 308 -15.07 -19.99 23.03
C PHE A 308 -14.77 -21.32 23.74
N LEU A 309 -15.59 -21.71 24.72
CA LEU A 309 -15.51 -23.04 25.31
C LEU A 309 -15.76 -24.13 24.25
N PRO A 310 -15.06 -25.30 24.31
CA PRO A 310 -15.22 -26.38 23.34
C PRO A 310 -16.66 -26.82 23.09
N GLU A 311 -17.51 -26.94 24.13
CA GLU A 311 -18.93 -27.30 23.98
C GLU A 311 -19.72 -26.32 23.08
N ILE A 312 -19.33 -25.04 23.04
CA ILE A 312 -19.95 -24.01 22.19
C ILE A 312 -19.43 -24.15 20.75
N GLU A 313 -18.15 -24.44 20.56
CA GLU A 313 -17.54 -24.60 19.23
C GLU A 313 -18.04 -25.89 18.56
N GLU A 314 -18.06 -27.02 19.27
CA GLU A 314 -18.62 -28.30 18.82
C GLU A 314 -20.10 -28.20 18.41
N MET A 315 -20.93 -27.54 19.23
CA MET A 315 -22.35 -27.34 18.92
C MET A 315 -22.55 -26.43 17.70
N ALA A 316 -21.68 -25.43 17.50
CA ALA A 316 -21.72 -24.59 16.31
C ALA A 316 -21.27 -25.34 15.04
N ASP A 317 -20.28 -26.23 15.13
CA ASP A 317 -19.89 -27.12 14.02
C ASP A 317 -20.97 -28.13 13.68
N LEU A 318 -21.66 -28.69 14.68
CA LEU A 318 -22.81 -29.57 14.49
C LEU A 318 -23.96 -28.84 13.77
N LEU A 319 -24.26 -27.60 14.15
CA LEU A 319 -25.25 -26.75 13.46
C LEU A 319 -24.84 -26.41 12.02
N ALA A 320 -23.57 -26.09 11.77
CA ALA A 320 -23.06 -25.80 10.43
C ALA A 320 -23.08 -27.05 9.53
N SER A 321 -22.74 -28.22 10.08
CA SER A 321 -22.80 -29.51 9.37
C SER A 321 -24.23 -29.91 9.03
N ARG A 322 -25.18 -29.70 9.95
CA ARG A 322 -26.62 -29.87 9.69
C ARG A 322 -27.12 -28.94 8.60
N MET A 323 -26.67 -27.67 8.56
CA MET A 323 -27.00 -26.74 7.48
C MET A 323 -26.47 -27.20 6.12
N ARG A 324 -25.23 -27.69 6.04
CA ARG A 324 -24.63 -28.16 4.77
C ARG A 324 -25.32 -29.41 4.22
N ASN A 325 -25.67 -30.36 5.09
CA ASN A 325 -26.19 -31.68 4.68
C ASN A 325 -27.73 -31.77 4.53
N ARG A 326 -28.48 -30.73 4.89
CA ARG A 326 -29.96 -30.77 5.02
C ARG A 326 -30.73 -31.14 3.74
N THR A 327 -30.14 -30.96 2.56
CA THR A 327 -30.81 -31.09 1.25
C THR A 327 -30.35 -32.29 0.43
N GLY A 328 -29.75 -33.31 1.06
CA GLY A 328 -29.37 -34.58 0.40
C GLY A 328 -27.99 -34.60 -0.25
N GLY A 329 -27.19 -33.55 -0.05
CA GLY A 329 -25.79 -33.43 -0.44
C GLY A 329 -25.14 -32.29 0.33
N SER A 330 -23.80 -32.17 0.29
CA SER A 330 -23.06 -31.10 0.96
C SER A 330 -23.18 -29.79 0.18
N ASN A 331 -24.30 -29.09 0.35
CA ASN A 331 -24.62 -27.84 -0.32
C ASN A 331 -24.14 -26.62 0.48
N PRO A 332 -23.79 -25.50 -0.18
CA PRO A 332 -23.45 -24.27 0.51
C PRO A 332 -24.66 -23.69 1.27
N TYR A 333 -24.39 -22.84 2.25
CA TYR A 333 -25.42 -22.10 2.98
C TYR A 333 -25.07 -20.64 3.23
N MET A 334 -26.11 -19.82 3.21
CA MET A 334 -26.06 -18.41 3.57
C MET A 334 -26.40 -18.24 5.05
N ALA A 335 -25.67 -17.41 5.78
CA ALA A 335 -26.06 -16.96 7.10
C ALA A 335 -26.51 -15.49 7.07
N LEU A 336 -27.77 -15.25 7.43
CA LEU A 336 -28.46 -13.98 7.32
C LEU A 336 -28.73 -13.38 8.71
N HIS A 337 -28.00 -12.32 9.04
CA HIS A 337 -28.18 -11.56 10.28
C HIS A 337 -29.33 -10.54 10.14
N LEU A 338 -30.55 -10.97 10.50
CA LEU A 338 -31.76 -10.16 10.48
C LEU A 338 -31.85 -9.27 11.72
N ARG A 339 -31.24 -8.09 11.67
CA ARG A 339 -31.23 -7.12 12.78
C ARG A 339 -32.52 -6.26 12.83
N PHE A 340 -33.66 -6.94 12.96
CA PHE A 340 -35.02 -6.36 12.92
C PHE A 340 -35.84 -6.68 14.20
N GLU A 341 -35.17 -6.70 15.35
CA GLU A 341 -35.79 -6.95 16.66
C GLU A 341 -36.50 -5.70 17.20
N LYS A 342 -37.50 -5.87 18.09
CA LYS A 342 -38.29 -4.76 18.65
C LYS A 342 -37.44 -3.59 19.18
N GLY A 343 -36.34 -3.90 19.88
CA GLY A 343 -35.41 -2.89 20.41
C GLY A 343 -34.71 -2.08 19.32
N MET A 344 -34.27 -2.71 18.23
CA MET A 344 -33.61 -2.02 17.10
C MET A 344 -34.62 -1.20 16.28
N VAL A 345 -35.80 -1.76 16.02
CA VAL A 345 -36.92 -1.04 15.37
C VAL A 345 -37.29 0.19 16.19
N GLY A 346 -37.40 0.07 17.52
CA GLY A 346 -37.55 1.19 18.44
C GLY A 346 -36.45 2.23 18.31
N LEU A 347 -35.20 1.84 18.60
CA LEU A 347 -34.01 2.69 18.68
C LEU A 347 -33.67 3.44 17.38
N SER A 348 -34.04 2.90 16.22
CA SER A 348 -33.85 3.56 14.93
C SER A 348 -34.64 4.87 14.80
N PHE A 349 -35.83 4.95 15.42
CA PHE A 349 -36.87 5.95 15.14
C PHE A 349 -37.23 6.06 13.64
N CYS A 350 -37.07 4.98 12.88
CA CYS A 350 -37.57 4.90 11.50
C CYS A 350 -39.06 4.52 11.48
N ASP A 351 -39.75 4.84 10.39
CA ASP A 351 -41.07 4.30 10.09
C ASP A 351 -40.95 3.07 9.17
N PHE A 352 -41.85 2.13 9.38
CA PHE A 352 -41.95 0.85 8.68
C PHE A 352 -43.39 0.62 8.27
N VAL A 353 -43.62 -0.24 7.28
CA VAL A 353 -44.99 -0.66 6.94
C VAL A 353 -45.58 -1.37 8.16
N GLY A 354 -46.88 -1.22 8.43
CA GLY A 354 -47.50 -1.81 9.62
C GLY A 354 -48.88 -1.23 9.92
N THR A 355 -49.62 -1.91 10.78
CA THR A 355 -51.00 -1.50 11.13
C THR A 355 -50.99 -0.23 12.00
N ARG A 356 -52.16 0.40 12.19
CA ARG A 356 -52.27 1.60 13.06
C ARG A 356 -51.93 1.25 14.51
N GLU A 357 -52.28 0.05 14.92
CA GLU A 357 -52.08 -0.53 16.25
C GLU A 357 -50.60 -0.86 16.47
N GLU A 358 -49.91 -1.51 15.51
CA GLU A 358 -48.46 -1.71 15.56
C GLU A 358 -47.70 -0.39 15.72
N LYS A 359 -48.11 0.65 14.97
CA LYS A 359 -47.48 1.98 15.02
C LYS A 359 -47.74 2.70 16.34
N ALA A 360 -48.95 2.59 16.90
CA ALA A 360 -49.27 3.12 18.23
C ALA A 360 -48.45 2.45 19.34
N LEU A 361 -48.37 1.11 19.34
CA LEU A 361 -47.58 0.34 20.32
C LEU A 361 -46.07 0.62 20.20
N MET A 362 -45.56 0.87 18.99
CA MET A 362 -44.17 1.28 18.77
C MET A 362 -43.91 2.73 19.20
N ALA A 363 -44.89 3.62 19.07
CA ALA A 363 -44.83 5.00 19.57
C ALA A 363 -44.76 5.04 21.11
N GLU A 364 -45.63 4.31 21.79
CA GLU A 364 -45.63 4.16 23.25
C GLU A 364 -44.30 3.58 23.75
N TYR A 365 -43.82 2.50 23.12
CA TYR A 365 -42.54 1.88 23.46
C TYR A 365 -41.36 2.86 23.31
N ARG A 366 -41.33 3.68 22.25
CA ARG A 366 -40.29 4.71 22.07
C ARG A 366 -40.37 5.84 23.09
N HIS A 367 -41.58 6.24 23.51
CA HIS A 367 -41.78 7.20 24.59
C HIS A 367 -41.24 6.67 25.93
N LYS A 368 -41.52 5.39 26.24
CA LYS A 368 -41.06 4.74 27.48
C LYS A 368 -39.55 4.56 27.56
N GLU A 369 -38.92 3.99 26.53
CA GLU A 369 -37.49 3.63 26.58
C GLU A 369 -36.56 4.82 26.27
N TRP A 370 -37.01 5.82 25.51
CA TRP A 370 -36.18 6.97 25.10
C TRP A 370 -36.91 8.33 25.21
N PRO A 371 -37.48 8.71 26.37
CA PRO A 371 -38.27 9.92 26.54
C PRO A 371 -37.52 11.21 26.16
N ARG A 372 -36.20 11.28 26.39
CA ARG A 372 -35.37 12.43 25.98
C ARG A 372 -35.22 12.59 24.45
N ARG A 373 -35.48 11.55 23.67
CA ARG A 373 -35.52 11.61 22.18
C ARG A 373 -36.96 11.71 21.67
N TYR A 374 -37.91 11.07 22.34
CA TYR A 374 -39.31 11.09 21.96
C TYR A 374 -39.99 12.36 22.49
N LYS A 375 -39.89 13.45 21.71
CA LYS A 375 -40.78 14.64 21.85
C LYS A 375 -42.20 14.30 21.33
N ASN A 376 -42.99 15.29 20.94
CA ASN A 376 -44.42 15.19 20.59
C ASN A 376 -44.75 14.39 19.29
N GLY A 377 -43.90 13.45 18.84
CA GLY A 377 -44.13 12.57 17.68
C GLY A 377 -44.06 13.21 16.29
N THR A 378 -44.55 14.45 16.13
CA THR A 378 -44.74 15.15 14.84
C THR A 378 -43.48 15.19 13.95
N HIS A 379 -42.33 15.55 14.51
CA HIS A 379 -41.05 15.62 13.81
C HIS A 379 -40.49 14.27 13.33
N LEU A 380 -41.04 13.14 13.82
CA LEU A 380 -40.50 11.81 13.51
C LEU A 380 -40.70 11.42 12.05
N TRP A 381 -41.74 11.92 11.36
CA TRP A 381 -42.01 11.52 9.98
C TRP A 381 -40.90 11.95 9.00
N GLN A 382 -40.58 13.24 8.98
CA GLN A 382 -39.54 13.78 8.10
C GLN A 382 -38.16 13.19 8.46
N LEU A 383 -37.86 13.07 9.75
CA LEU A 383 -36.63 12.46 10.25
C LEU A 383 -36.50 10.97 9.88
N ALA A 384 -37.60 10.21 9.90
CA ALA A 384 -37.62 8.81 9.48
C ALA A 384 -37.37 8.66 7.97
N LEU A 385 -38.01 9.48 7.14
CA LEU A 385 -37.79 9.47 5.69
C LEU A 385 -36.35 9.87 5.33
N GLN A 386 -35.80 10.89 6.00
CA GLN A 386 -34.39 11.26 5.86
C GLN A 386 -33.47 10.09 6.27
N LYS A 387 -33.67 9.50 7.44
CA LYS A 387 -32.89 8.33 7.89
C LYS A 387 -32.97 7.15 6.94
N ARG A 388 -34.10 6.91 6.25
CA ARG A 388 -34.22 5.84 5.26
C ARG A 388 -33.33 6.12 4.05
N LYS A 389 -33.39 7.35 3.49
CA LYS A 389 -32.52 7.83 2.40
C LYS A 389 -31.03 7.83 2.77
N GLU A 390 -30.70 8.12 4.02
CA GLU A 390 -29.34 8.06 4.58
C GLU A 390 -28.87 6.61 4.90
N GLY A 391 -29.70 5.58 4.62
CA GLY A 391 -29.39 4.19 4.94
C GLY A 391 -29.29 3.90 6.45
N ARG A 392 -29.81 4.77 7.32
CA ARG A 392 -29.76 4.65 8.79
C ARG A 392 -30.87 3.78 9.38
N CYS A 393 -31.82 3.29 8.59
CA CYS A 393 -32.80 2.28 9.03
C CYS A 393 -32.27 0.84 8.86
N PRO A 394 -32.75 -0.15 9.64
CA PRO A 394 -32.70 -1.56 9.23
C PRO A 394 -33.65 -1.82 8.05
N LEU A 395 -33.38 -2.89 7.28
CA LEU A 395 -34.26 -3.37 6.22
C LEU A 395 -35.36 -4.29 6.81
N GLU A 396 -36.58 -4.23 6.26
CA GLU A 396 -37.64 -5.19 6.57
C GLU A 396 -37.34 -6.54 5.88
N PRO A 397 -37.76 -7.71 6.44
CA PRO A 397 -37.41 -9.02 5.86
C PRO A 397 -37.89 -9.20 4.39
N GLY A 398 -38.97 -8.53 3.98
CA GLY A 398 -39.42 -8.50 2.59
C GLY A 398 -38.49 -7.73 1.65
N GLU A 399 -37.91 -6.61 2.09
CA GLU A 399 -36.89 -5.88 1.31
C GLU A 399 -35.63 -6.72 1.11
N VAL A 400 -35.23 -7.44 2.17
CA VAL A 400 -34.10 -8.37 2.17
C VAL A 400 -34.34 -9.51 1.17
N ALA A 401 -35.53 -10.10 1.17
CA ALA A 401 -35.91 -11.14 0.22
C ALA A 401 -35.77 -10.66 -1.24
N VAL A 402 -36.31 -9.48 -1.54
CA VAL A 402 -36.27 -8.86 -2.87
C VAL A 402 -34.84 -8.55 -3.32
N ILE A 403 -33.96 -8.08 -2.42
CA ILE A 403 -32.53 -7.85 -2.71
C ILE A 403 -31.81 -9.18 -3.02
N LEU A 404 -31.99 -10.22 -2.20
CA LEU A 404 -31.36 -11.52 -2.44
C LEU A 404 -31.82 -12.13 -3.77
N ARG A 405 -33.10 -11.98 -4.12
CA ARG A 405 -33.64 -12.46 -5.41
C ARG A 405 -33.11 -11.67 -6.60
N ALA A 406 -32.90 -10.36 -6.45
CA ALA A 406 -32.29 -9.51 -7.46
C ALA A 406 -30.78 -9.80 -7.65
N MET A 407 -30.07 -10.19 -6.58
CA MET A 407 -28.69 -10.70 -6.64
C MET A 407 -28.55 -12.07 -7.32
N GLY A 408 -29.66 -12.73 -7.68
CA GLY A 408 -29.66 -14.01 -8.39
C GLY A 408 -29.87 -15.26 -7.53
N TYR A 409 -30.12 -15.14 -6.21
CA TYR A 409 -30.29 -16.32 -5.36
C TYR A 409 -31.57 -17.11 -5.70
N PRO A 410 -31.45 -18.44 -5.99
CA PRO A 410 -32.58 -19.30 -6.29
C PRO A 410 -33.47 -19.55 -5.07
N LYS A 411 -34.70 -20.03 -5.26
CA LYS A 411 -35.67 -20.27 -4.16
C LYS A 411 -35.15 -21.35 -3.19
N GLU A 412 -34.32 -22.23 -3.72
CA GLU A 412 -33.72 -23.42 -3.12
C GLU A 412 -32.56 -23.06 -2.16
N THR A 413 -32.11 -21.80 -2.16
CA THR A 413 -31.03 -21.27 -1.30
C THR A 413 -31.25 -21.62 0.17
N GLN A 414 -30.27 -22.30 0.78
CA GLN A 414 -30.27 -22.62 2.21
C GLN A 414 -29.90 -21.38 3.02
N ILE A 415 -30.77 -20.93 3.94
CA ILE A 415 -30.55 -19.72 4.75
C ILE A 415 -30.64 -20.04 6.24
N TYR A 416 -29.54 -19.88 6.97
CA TYR A 416 -29.52 -19.81 8.42
C TYR A 416 -29.85 -18.37 8.87
N VAL A 417 -30.85 -18.16 9.72
CA VAL A 417 -31.17 -16.83 10.27
C VAL A 417 -30.61 -16.67 11.68
N ALA A 418 -29.61 -15.79 11.80
CA ALA A 418 -29.13 -15.27 13.07
C ALA A 418 -29.97 -14.02 13.45
N SER A 419 -30.86 -14.16 14.43
CA SER A 419 -31.68 -13.06 14.93
C SER A 419 -32.19 -13.35 16.34
N GLY A 420 -32.56 -12.28 17.06
CA GLY A 420 -33.49 -12.39 18.18
C GLY A 420 -34.95 -12.51 17.71
N GLN A 421 -35.89 -12.18 18.58
CA GLN A 421 -37.31 -12.14 18.19
C GLN A 421 -37.58 -11.00 17.19
N VAL A 422 -37.78 -11.36 15.93
CA VAL A 422 -38.12 -10.43 14.84
C VAL A 422 -39.42 -9.70 15.15
N TYR A 423 -39.40 -8.37 15.04
CA TYR A 423 -40.58 -7.53 15.25
C TYR A 423 -41.71 -7.93 14.26
N GLY A 424 -42.96 -7.97 14.73
CA GLY A 424 -44.10 -8.45 13.92
C GLY A 424 -44.14 -9.96 13.64
N GLY A 425 -43.16 -10.74 14.14
CA GLY A 425 -43.19 -12.21 14.14
C GLY A 425 -43.35 -12.85 12.76
N HIS A 426 -44.13 -13.95 12.70
CA HIS A 426 -44.35 -14.72 11.47
C HIS A 426 -44.89 -13.86 10.32
N ASN A 427 -45.77 -12.90 10.58
CA ASN A 427 -46.38 -12.05 9.55
C ASN A 427 -45.33 -11.21 8.78
N ARG A 428 -44.29 -10.72 9.47
CA ARG A 428 -43.19 -9.97 8.83
C ARG A 428 -42.10 -10.87 8.26
N MET A 429 -41.97 -12.11 8.75
CA MET A 429 -41.06 -13.11 8.19
C MET A 429 -41.62 -13.85 6.96
N ALA A 430 -42.94 -13.88 6.78
CA ALA A 430 -43.58 -14.61 5.68
C ALA A 430 -43.10 -14.22 4.27
N PRO A 431 -42.90 -12.93 3.91
CA PRO A 431 -42.38 -12.58 2.58
C PRO A 431 -40.99 -13.17 2.28
N LEU A 432 -40.16 -13.35 3.31
CA LEU A 432 -38.82 -13.95 3.21
C LEU A 432 -38.89 -15.48 3.15
N ARG A 433 -39.66 -16.12 4.06
CA ARG A 433 -39.86 -17.59 4.05
C ARG A 433 -40.59 -18.10 2.80
N ASN A 434 -41.54 -17.34 2.26
CA ASN A 434 -42.24 -17.72 1.03
C ASN A 434 -41.33 -17.66 -0.21
N MET A 435 -40.32 -16.78 -0.21
CA MET A 435 -39.35 -16.64 -1.30
C MET A 435 -38.18 -17.63 -1.17
N PHE A 436 -37.80 -17.98 0.06
CA PHE A 436 -36.73 -18.93 0.39
C PHE A 436 -37.20 -19.93 1.46
N PRO A 437 -37.98 -20.98 1.09
CA PRO A 437 -38.54 -21.95 2.03
C PRO A 437 -37.49 -22.81 2.75
N ASN A 438 -36.25 -22.86 2.24
CA ASN A 438 -35.14 -23.54 2.91
C ASN A 438 -34.53 -22.71 4.06
N LEU A 439 -35.13 -21.57 4.43
CA LEU A 439 -34.76 -20.76 5.59
C LEU A 439 -35.09 -21.45 6.93
N VAL A 440 -34.14 -21.44 7.87
CA VAL A 440 -34.25 -22.00 9.23
C VAL A 440 -33.52 -21.16 10.29
N THR A 441 -33.92 -21.30 11.56
CA THR A 441 -33.19 -20.79 12.74
C THR A 441 -32.53 -21.93 13.53
N LYS A 442 -31.67 -21.63 14.52
CA LYS A 442 -31.07 -22.64 15.42
C LYS A 442 -32.11 -23.49 16.15
N GLU A 443 -33.25 -22.90 16.51
CA GLU A 443 -34.38 -23.59 17.16
C GLU A 443 -35.09 -24.60 16.24
N GLU A 444 -34.88 -24.50 14.92
CA GLU A 444 -35.39 -25.43 13.91
C GLU A 444 -34.31 -26.46 13.46
N LEU A 445 -33.05 -26.29 13.90
CA LEU A 445 -31.88 -27.13 13.54
C LEU A 445 -31.35 -27.99 14.68
N ALA A 446 -31.69 -27.67 15.92
CA ALA A 446 -31.25 -28.40 17.10
C ALA A 446 -32.44 -28.89 17.94
N ALA A 447 -32.32 -30.10 18.46
CA ALA A 447 -33.31 -30.66 19.36
C ALA A 447 -33.40 -29.83 20.64
N LYS A 448 -34.58 -29.78 21.25
CA LYS A 448 -34.84 -28.93 22.43
C LYS A 448 -33.79 -29.13 23.53
N GLN A 449 -33.47 -30.40 23.80
CA GLN A 449 -32.50 -30.86 24.80
C GLN A 449 -31.05 -30.41 24.52
N GLU A 450 -30.64 -30.34 23.25
CA GLU A 450 -29.30 -29.86 22.86
C GLU A 450 -29.15 -28.37 23.21
N LEU A 451 -30.18 -27.57 22.89
CA LEU A 451 -30.21 -26.14 23.19
C LEU A 451 -30.47 -25.81 24.67
N ASP A 452 -31.13 -26.70 25.42
CA ASP A 452 -31.46 -26.44 26.84
C ASP A 452 -30.20 -26.25 27.71
N LYS A 453 -29.06 -26.88 27.37
CA LYS A 453 -27.74 -26.59 27.97
C LYS A 453 -27.37 -25.10 27.87
N PHE A 454 -27.46 -24.54 26.67
CA PHE A 454 -27.03 -23.18 26.35
C PHE A 454 -28.09 -22.12 26.73
N ARG A 455 -29.37 -22.49 26.84
CA ARG A 455 -30.47 -21.58 27.22
C ARG A 455 -30.33 -20.95 28.61
N LYS A 456 -29.50 -21.52 29.50
CA LYS A 456 -29.13 -20.92 30.79
C LYS A 456 -28.50 -19.53 30.63
N HIS A 457 -27.84 -19.27 29.49
CA HIS A 457 -27.02 -18.09 29.23
C HIS A 457 -27.33 -17.51 27.84
N VAL A 458 -27.98 -16.35 27.78
CA VAL A 458 -28.34 -15.69 26.50
C VAL A 458 -27.08 -15.38 25.67
N THR A 459 -26.00 -15.07 26.36
CA THR A 459 -24.65 -14.85 25.79
C THR A 459 -24.11 -16.09 25.07
N SER A 460 -24.37 -17.31 25.56
CA SER A 460 -23.94 -18.56 24.89
C SER A 460 -24.72 -18.83 23.60
N LEU A 461 -26.03 -18.56 23.58
CA LEU A 461 -26.84 -18.65 22.35
C LEU A 461 -26.36 -17.65 21.28
N ALA A 462 -25.91 -16.46 21.69
CA ALA A 462 -25.31 -15.48 20.79
C ALA A 462 -23.91 -15.88 20.28
N ALA A 463 -23.18 -16.74 21.00
CA ALA A 463 -21.92 -17.32 20.55
C ALA A 463 -22.13 -18.40 19.48
N LEU A 464 -23.17 -19.25 19.63
CA LEU A 464 -23.59 -20.19 18.59
C LEU A 464 -23.97 -19.46 17.29
N ASP A 465 -24.81 -18.42 17.37
CA ASP A 465 -25.17 -17.60 16.20
C ASP A 465 -23.92 -16.96 15.55
N PHE A 466 -22.96 -16.50 16.34
CA PHE A 466 -21.71 -15.91 15.83
C PHE A 466 -20.87 -16.93 15.05
N LEU A 467 -20.67 -18.12 15.61
CA LEU A 467 -19.85 -19.17 14.99
C LEU A 467 -20.52 -19.79 13.75
N VAL A 468 -21.84 -20.03 13.78
CA VAL A 468 -22.57 -20.54 12.60
C VAL A 468 -22.62 -19.51 11.47
N CYS A 469 -22.66 -18.21 11.79
CA CYS A 469 -22.45 -17.16 10.79
C CYS A 469 -21.02 -17.15 10.24
N LEU A 470 -20.00 -17.28 11.09
CA LEU A 470 -18.60 -17.28 10.68
C LEU A 470 -18.25 -18.45 9.75
N LYS A 471 -18.80 -19.65 10.01
CA LYS A 471 -18.60 -20.89 9.24
C LYS A 471 -19.40 -20.98 7.91
N SER A 472 -20.23 -19.97 7.61
CA SER A 472 -21.08 -19.93 6.40
C SER A 472 -20.33 -19.56 5.13
N ASP A 473 -20.84 -19.97 3.97
CA ASP A 473 -20.20 -19.68 2.68
C ASP A 473 -20.45 -18.21 2.29
N VAL A 474 -21.69 -17.74 2.47
CA VAL A 474 -22.09 -16.33 2.31
C VAL A 474 -22.66 -15.81 3.64
N PHE A 475 -22.10 -14.72 4.17
CA PHE A 475 -22.69 -13.96 5.28
C PHE A 475 -23.41 -12.73 4.74
N VAL A 476 -24.59 -12.40 5.27
CA VAL A 476 -25.38 -11.22 4.88
C VAL A 476 -25.87 -10.48 6.12
N MET A 477 -25.64 -9.17 6.17
CA MET A 477 -26.07 -8.30 7.28
C MET A 477 -27.19 -7.34 6.85
N THR A 478 -28.29 -7.23 7.61
CA THR A 478 -29.39 -6.28 7.25
C THR A 478 -29.32 -4.94 7.99
N HIS A 479 -28.48 -4.84 9.02
CA HIS A 479 -28.12 -3.59 9.70
C HIS A 479 -26.73 -3.70 10.34
N GLY A 480 -26.12 -2.55 10.65
CA GLY A 480 -24.84 -2.47 11.35
C GLY A 480 -24.93 -2.84 12.83
N GLY A 481 -23.78 -3.14 13.43
CA GLY A 481 -23.64 -3.47 14.84
C GLY A 481 -22.48 -4.43 15.08
N ASN A 482 -21.99 -4.51 16.32
CA ASN A 482 -20.71 -5.16 16.63
C ASN A 482 -20.66 -6.66 16.23
N PHE A 483 -21.79 -7.37 16.25
CA PHE A 483 -21.92 -8.74 15.73
C PHE A 483 -21.50 -8.85 14.25
N ALA A 484 -22.16 -8.07 13.38
CA ALA A 484 -21.87 -8.07 11.95
C ALA A 484 -20.47 -7.54 11.64
N LYS A 485 -19.98 -6.56 12.41
CA LYS A 485 -18.60 -6.06 12.29
C LYS A 485 -17.60 -7.18 12.52
N LEU A 486 -17.62 -7.80 13.70
CA LEU A 486 -16.64 -8.82 14.11
C LEU A 486 -16.66 -10.04 13.17
N ILE A 487 -17.80 -10.42 12.61
CA ILE A 487 -17.88 -11.50 11.61
C ILE A 487 -17.23 -11.09 10.28
N ILE A 488 -17.48 -9.86 9.80
CA ILE A 488 -16.81 -9.33 8.59
C ILE A 488 -15.30 -9.20 8.85
N GLY A 489 -14.88 -8.67 10.00
CA GLY A 489 -13.48 -8.58 10.40
C GLY A 489 -12.81 -9.95 10.43
N ALA A 490 -13.43 -10.97 11.04
CA ALA A 490 -12.90 -12.33 11.05
C ALA A 490 -12.79 -12.94 9.64
N ARG A 491 -13.82 -12.80 8.80
CA ARG A 491 -13.82 -13.32 7.41
C ARG A 491 -12.80 -12.61 6.51
N ARG A 492 -12.52 -11.33 6.78
CA ARG A 492 -11.41 -10.58 6.17
C ARG A 492 -10.06 -11.12 6.66
N TYR A 493 -9.87 -11.18 7.97
CA TYR A 493 -8.65 -11.67 8.63
C TYR A 493 -8.25 -13.08 8.17
N MET A 494 -9.22 -13.96 7.93
CA MET A 494 -9.05 -15.31 7.36
C MET A 494 -8.78 -15.31 5.82
N GLY A 495 -8.25 -14.22 5.28
CA GLY A 495 -7.84 -14.10 3.86
C GLY A 495 -8.98 -13.82 2.88
N HIS A 496 -10.04 -13.13 3.29
CA HIS A 496 -11.17 -12.68 2.45
C HIS A 496 -11.93 -13.76 1.65
N ARG A 497 -11.63 -15.05 1.85
CA ARG A 497 -12.10 -16.17 1.00
C ARG A 497 -13.62 -16.31 0.94
N GLN A 498 -14.30 -16.02 2.05
CA GLN A 498 -15.75 -16.22 2.19
C GLN A 498 -16.54 -14.93 2.03
N LYS A 499 -17.61 -14.98 1.23
CA LYS A 499 -18.37 -13.81 0.80
C LYS A 499 -19.15 -13.17 1.94
N SER A 500 -19.17 -11.83 1.99
CA SER A 500 -19.78 -11.07 3.09
C SER A 500 -20.52 -9.84 2.55
N ILE A 501 -21.83 -9.97 2.34
CA ILE A 501 -22.67 -8.98 1.66
C ILE A 501 -23.17 -7.91 2.63
N LYS A 502 -22.86 -6.64 2.32
CA LYS A 502 -23.24 -5.45 3.09
C LYS A 502 -24.14 -4.51 2.25
N PRO A 503 -25.47 -4.62 2.34
CA PRO A 503 -26.40 -3.87 1.48
C PRO A 503 -26.23 -2.35 1.54
N ASP A 504 -26.32 -1.65 0.41
CA ASP A 504 -26.43 -0.19 0.41
C ASP A 504 -27.87 0.27 0.65
N LYS A 505 -28.22 0.34 1.92
CA LYS A 505 -29.56 0.71 2.38
C LYS A 505 -29.97 2.13 1.98
N GLY A 506 -29.01 3.02 1.67
CA GLY A 506 -29.29 4.39 1.22
C GLY A 506 -29.71 4.42 -0.25
N LEU A 507 -28.98 3.71 -1.12
CA LEU A 507 -29.35 3.55 -2.53
C LEU A 507 -30.60 2.69 -2.69
N MET A 508 -30.69 1.56 -2.00
CA MET A 508 -31.88 0.69 -2.03
C MET A 508 -33.15 1.43 -1.55
N SER A 509 -33.03 2.36 -0.58
CA SER A 509 -34.17 3.22 -0.19
C SER A 509 -34.61 4.21 -1.29
N LYS A 510 -33.81 4.44 -2.34
CA LYS A 510 -34.24 5.16 -3.55
C LYS A 510 -34.95 4.20 -4.49
N SER A 511 -34.35 3.06 -4.81
CA SER A 511 -34.89 2.09 -5.78
C SER A 511 -36.21 1.44 -5.32
N PHE A 512 -36.40 1.23 -4.00
CA PHE A 512 -37.71 0.84 -3.42
C PHE A 512 -38.73 1.99 -3.37
N GLY A 513 -38.28 3.24 -3.46
CA GLY A 513 -39.13 4.43 -3.45
C GLY A 513 -39.56 4.91 -4.84
N ASP A 514 -38.88 4.48 -5.90
CA ASP A 514 -39.17 4.86 -7.29
C ASP A 514 -40.31 4.00 -7.88
N PRO A 515 -41.47 4.59 -8.20
CA PRO A 515 -42.61 3.86 -8.78
C PRO A 515 -42.43 3.51 -10.26
N TYR A 516 -41.36 3.96 -10.92
CA TYR A 516 -41.07 3.66 -12.33
C TYR A 516 -39.96 2.61 -12.50
N MET A 517 -39.39 2.12 -11.40
CA MET A 517 -38.33 1.13 -11.39
C MET A 517 -38.82 -0.25 -11.88
N GLY A 518 -38.27 -0.72 -13.00
CA GLY A 518 -38.53 -2.05 -13.55
C GLY A 518 -37.59 -3.11 -12.97
N TRP A 519 -38.04 -4.37 -12.89
CA TRP A 519 -37.25 -5.46 -12.30
C TRP A 519 -35.85 -5.62 -12.90
N ALA A 520 -35.70 -5.50 -14.22
CA ALA A 520 -34.41 -5.68 -14.89
C ALA A 520 -33.39 -4.61 -14.43
N THR A 521 -33.78 -3.33 -14.45
CA THR A 521 -32.96 -2.21 -13.96
C THR A 521 -32.68 -2.34 -12.47
N PHE A 522 -33.65 -2.77 -11.67
CA PHE A 522 -33.44 -3.02 -10.24
C PHE A 522 -32.44 -4.14 -9.97
N ALA A 523 -32.48 -5.23 -10.73
CA ALA A 523 -31.52 -6.33 -10.60
C ALA A 523 -30.10 -5.88 -11.01
N ASP A 524 -29.98 -5.10 -12.07
CA ASP A 524 -28.72 -4.52 -12.56
C ASP A 524 -28.12 -3.52 -11.55
N ASP A 525 -28.94 -2.59 -11.03
CA ASP A 525 -28.63 -1.69 -9.91
C ASP A 525 -28.13 -2.49 -8.69
N VAL A 526 -28.86 -3.56 -8.32
CA VAL A 526 -28.54 -4.39 -7.16
C VAL A 526 -27.23 -5.17 -7.35
N VAL A 527 -26.96 -5.74 -8.52
CA VAL A 527 -25.69 -6.43 -8.76
C VAL A 527 -24.54 -5.42 -8.70
N THR A 528 -24.58 -4.39 -9.57
CA THR A 528 -23.52 -3.38 -9.72
C THR A 528 -23.19 -2.67 -8.40
N THR A 529 -24.20 -2.29 -7.62
CA THR A 529 -24.02 -1.60 -6.32
C THR A 529 -23.27 -2.46 -5.30
N HIS A 530 -23.35 -3.78 -5.40
CA HIS A 530 -22.86 -4.69 -4.37
C HIS A 530 -21.60 -5.47 -4.75
N GLU A 531 -21.08 -5.36 -5.98
CA GLU A 531 -19.84 -6.01 -6.43
C GLU A 531 -18.68 -5.78 -5.45
N THR A 532 -18.44 -4.51 -5.09
CA THR A 532 -17.40 -4.07 -4.15
C THR A 532 -17.75 -4.32 -2.68
N ARG A 533 -19.01 -4.69 -2.37
CA ARG A 533 -19.58 -4.77 -1.02
C ARG A 533 -19.73 -6.22 -0.53
N THR A 534 -18.81 -7.06 -0.98
CA THR A 534 -18.72 -8.52 -0.84
C THR A 534 -17.73 -8.99 0.24
N GLY A 535 -17.13 -8.06 1.00
CA GLY A 535 -16.14 -8.35 2.04
C GLY A 535 -14.68 -8.30 1.58
N LEU A 536 -14.44 -7.98 0.31
CA LEU A 536 -13.12 -7.72 -0.26
C LEU A 536 -12.34 -6.62 0.50
N PRO A 537 -11.02 -6.48 0.29
CA PRO A 537 -10.22 -5.41 0.87
C PRO A 537 -10.77 -4.03 0.49
N GLU A 538 -11.05 -3.18 1.48
CA GLU A 538 -11.49 -1.79 1.31
C GLU A 538 -10.39 -0.85 1.78
N ALA A 539 -10.02 0.16 0.97
CA ALA A 539 -9.00 1.14 1.34
C ALA A 539 -9.37 1.88 2.65
N THR A 540 -8.41 1.97 3.59
CA THR A 540 -8.63 2.54 4.92
C THR A 540 -8.63 4.07 4.88
N PHE A 541 -9.80 4.65 4.61
CA PHE A 541 -10.10 6.07 4.83
C PHE A 541 -10.09 6.41 6.35
N PRO A 542 -9.90 7.69 6.75
CA PRO A 542 -9.20 8.07 7.99
C PRO A 542 -9.99 7.95 9.31
N ASN A 543 -10.92 7.00 9.41
CA ASN A 543 -11.52 6.52 10.66
C ASN A 543 -11.73 5.00 10.51
N TYR A 544 -10.66 4.21 10.61
CA TYR A 544 -10.73 2.77 10.36
C TYR A 544 -11.30 2.03 11.58
N ASP A 545 -12.32 1.19 11.37
CA ASP A 545 -12.85 0.33 12.42
C ASP A 545 -12.10 -1.01 12.42
N LEU A 546 -11.20 -1.18 13.39
CA LEU A 546 -10.35 -2.36 13.56
C LEU A 546 -11.12 -3.70 13.53
N TRP A 547 -12.40 -3.68 13.95
CA TRP A 547 -13.24 -4.87 14.07
C TRP A 547 -14.02 -5.19 12.78
N GLU A 548 -14.12 -4.25 11.83
CA GLU A 548 -14.80 -4.41 10.55
C GLU A 548 -13.83 -4.40 9.35
N ASN A 549 -12.67 -3.76 9.47
CA ASN A 549 -11.63 -3.71 8.44
C ASN A 549 -10.22 -3.86 9.05
N PRO A 550 -9.75 -5.10 9.29
CA PRO A 550 -8.54 -5.38 10.05
C PRO A 550 -7.21 -5.24 9.27
N LEU A 551 -7.22 -4.60 8.08
CA LEU A 551 -6.11 -4.65 7.11
C LEU A 551 -4.77 -4.18 7.67
N THR A 552 -4.49 -2.87 7.72
CA THR A 552 -3.17 -2.33 8.10
C THR A 552 -2.67 -2.65 9.52
N PRO A 553 -3.51 -2.95 10.54
CA PRO A 553 -3.02 -3.33 11.87
C PRO A 553 -2.96 -4.84 12.15
N CYS A 554 -3.71 -5.68 11.42
CA CYS A 554 -3.79 -7.12 11.69
C CYS A 554 -3.29 -8.00 10.53
N MET A 555 -3.16 -7.44 9.33
CA MET A 555 -2.83 -8.14 8.09
C MET A 555 -1.69 -7.42 7.35
N VAL A 556 -1.13 -8.07 6.34
CA VAL A 556 -0.16 -7.47 5.41
C VAL A 556 -0.61 -7.79 3.98
N SER A 557 -0.51 -6.79 3.10
CA SER A 557 -0.68 -6.93 1.66
C SER A 557 0.43 -7.83 1.11
N SER A 558 0.10 -8.99 0.56
CA SER A 558 1.02 -9.77 -0.27
C SER A 558 1.17 -9.16 -1.68
N GLN A 559 0.34 -8.16 -2.00
CA GLN A 559 0.41 -7.38 -3.23
C GLN A 559 1.41 -6.20 -3.17
N ASP A 560 1.83 -5.73 -1.99
CA ASP A 560 2.89 -4.72 -1.84
C ASP A 560 4.26 -5.39 -1.69
N ARG A 561 4.83 -5.79 -2.84
CA ARG A 561 6.20 -6.28 -2.98
C ARG A 561 7.19 -5.20 -2.53
N ALA A 562 8.12 -5.61 -1.65
CA ALA A 562 9.14 -4.74 -1.07
C ALA A 562 8.58 -3.44 -0.43
N SER A 563 7.52 -3.51 0.39
CA SER A 563 6.97 -2.35 1.10
C SER A 563 7.98 -1.63 2.02
N THR A 564 9.02 -2.34 2.46
CA THR A 564 10.28 -1.83 3.02
C THR A 564 11.45 -2.31 2.14
N PRO A 565 12.67 -1.76 2.27
CA PRO A 565 13.85 -2.30 1.60
C PRO A 565 14.01 -3.81 1.89
N PRO A 566 14.31 -4.65 0.88
CA PRO A 566 14.63 -6.07 1.10
C PRO A 566 15.87 -6.24 1.98
N ARG A 567 15.87 -7.24 2.85
CA ARG A 567 16.99 -7.56 3.74
C ARG A 567 17.28 -9.05 3.68
N GLY A 568 18.56 -9.42 3.58
CA GLY A 568 18.94 -10.78 3.24
C GLY A 568 20.44 -11.07 3.31
N TRP A 569 20.82 -12.21 2.77
CA TRP A 569 22.21 -12.66 2.58
C TRP A 569 22.41 -13.07 1.12
N ASN A 570 23.58 -12.77 0.56
CA ASN A 570 23.97 -13.09 -0.80
C ASN A 570 25.36 -13.76 -0.79
N SER A 571 25.57 -14.76 -1.65
CA SER A 571 26.80 -15.54 -1.69
C SER A 571 28.00 -14.90 -2.42
N TYR A 572 27.88 -13.72 -3.04
CA TYR A 572 28.92 -13.15 -3.90
C TYR A 572 30.21 -12.83 -3.13
N ASP A 573 30.17 -11.93 -2.16
CA ASP A 573 31.37 -11.41 -1.47
C ASP A 573 32.13 -12.52 -0.72
N SER A 574 31.46 -13.62 -0.39
CA SER A 574 32.04 -14.78 0.33
C SER A 574 32.36 -16.00 -0.53
N PHE A 575 31.70 -16.27 -1.65
CA PHE A 575 31.94 -17.48 -2.46
C PHE A 575 32.20 -17.20 -3.95
N ILE A 576 32.16 -15.93 -4.35
CA ILE A 576 32.11 -15.42 -5.72
C ILE A 576 31.00 -16.16 -6.49
N TRP A 577 31.37 -17.05 -7.41
CA TRP A 577 30.43 -17.84 -8.21
C TRP A 577 30.34 -19.30 -7.77
N THR A 578 31.11 -19.70 -6.75
CA THR A 578 31.63 -21.07 -6.62
C THR A 578 30.96 -21.93 -5.55
N ILE A 579 29.95 -21.38 -4.86
CA ILE A 579 29.23 -22.01 -3.75
C ILE A 579 28.56 -23.34 -4.15
N SER A 580 28.47 -24.26 -3.18
CA SER A 580 27.72 -25.52 -3.26
C SER A 580 26.41 -25.51 -2.45
N GLU A 581 25.52 -26.47 -2.73
CA GLU A 581 24.24 -26.61 -2.02
C GLU A 581 24.42 -26.80 -0.51
N GLU A 582 25.45 -27.52 -0.07
CA GLU A 582 25.69 -27.73 1.36
C GLU A 582 26.05 -26.41 2.06
N GLU A 583 26.97 -25.64 1.51
CA GLU A 583 27.44 -24.38 2.09
C GLU A 583 26.32 -23.33 2.15
N PHE A 584 25.53 -23.25 1.07
CA PHE A 584 24.31 -22.46 1.02
C PHE A 584 23.28 -22.92 2.07
N SER A 585 23.10 -24.23 2.23
CA SER A 585 22.19 -24.82 3.24
C SER A 585 22.66 -24.60 4.68
N GLN A 586 23.97 -24.56 4.93
CA GLN A 586 24.57 -24.20 6.22
C GLN A 586 24.33 -22.71 6.51
N ASN A 587 24.61 -21.83 5.54
CA ASN A 587 24.38 -20.39 5.65
C ASN A 587 22.92 -20.04 5.93
N ALA A 588 21.97 -20.57 5.14
CA ALA A 588 20.54 -20.34 5.31
C ALA A 588 20.01 -20.78 6.68
N LYS A 589 20.50 -21.89 7.26
CA LYS A 589 20.13 -22.32 8.62
C LYS A 589 20.58 -21.34 9.70
N ILE A 590 21.79 -20.77 9.57
CA ILE A 590 22.31 -19.80 10.52
C ILE A 590 21.55 -18.47 10.38
N MET A 591 21.28 -18.03 9.15
CA MET A 591 20.47 -16.85 8.83
C MET A 591 19.06 -16.94 9.44
N ALA A 592 18.38 -18.09 9.28
CA ALA A 592 17.06 -18.33 9.85
C ALA A 592 17.06 -18.32 11.39
N LYS A 593 18.17 -18.72 12.03
CA LYS A 593 18.33 -18.68 13.50
C LYS A 593 18.66 -17.29 14.02
N GLN A 594 19.54 -16.55 13.35
CA GLN A 594 20.14 -15.33 13.88
C GLN A 594 19.54 -14.03 13.29
N LEU A 595 19.45 -13.90 11.96
CA LEU A 595 19.08 -12.62 11.32
C LEU A 595 17.58 -12.52 10.95
N LEU A 596 16.89 -13.65 10.77
CA LEU A 596 15.44 -13.66 10.51
C LEU A 596 14.58 -12.99 11.61
N PRO A 597 14.88 -13.13 12.92
CA PRO A 597 14.20 -12.36 13.97
C PRO A 597 14.29 -10.84 13.76
N HIS A 598 15.41 -10.35 13.21
CA HIS A 598 15.66 -8.94 12.92
C HIS A 598 15.05 -8.49 11.58
N GLY A 599 14.58 -9.42 10.75
CA GLY A 599 13.87 -9.15 9.49
C GLY A 599 14.66 -9.40 8.21
N TYR A 600 15.81 -10.09 8.29
CA TYR A 600 16.51 -10.58 7.10
C TYR A 600 15.83 -11.86 6.60
N GLU A 601 15.25 -11.83 5.40
CA GLU A 601 14.40 -12.91 4.90
C GLU A 601 14.85 -13.53 3.56
N TYR A 602 15.66 -12.86 2.73
CA TYR A 602 16.11 -13.40 1.43
C TYR A 602 17.47 -14.09 1.52
N ALA A 603 17.55 -15.39 1.20
CA ALA A 603 18.80 -16.10 0.99
C ALA A 603 19.05 -16.25 -0.52
N VAL A 604 20.09 -15.60 -1.04
CA VAL A 604 20.32 -15.42 -2.49
C VAL A 604 21.56 -16.17 -2.95
N VAL A 605 21.40 -17.06 -3.93
CA VAL A 605 22.51 -17.65 -4.69
C VAL A 605 22.92 -16.68 -5.79
N ASP A 606 24.16 -16.22 -5.78
CA ASP A 606 24.66 -15.31 -6.81
C ASP A 606 25.14 -16.04 -8.08
N TYR A 607 25.80 -15.32 -9.00
CA TYR A 607 25.97 -15.69 -10.41
C TYR A 607 26.68 -17.03 -10.71
N LEU A 608 26.46 -17.52 -11.93
CA LEU A 608 27.01 -18.77 -12.50
C LEU A 608 26.76 -20.05 -11.67
N TRP A 609 25.63 -20.16 -10.94
CA TRP A 609 25.19 -21.41 -10.31
C TRP A 609 25.00 -22.59 -11.29
N TYR A 610 24.84 -22.28 -12.57
CA TYR A 610 24.79 -23.22 -13.69
C TYR A 610 26.16 -23.60 -14.29
N ARG A 611 27.26 -22.94 -13.90
CA ARG A 611 28.59 -23.23 -14.46
C ARG A 611 29.28 -24.34 -13.67
N ARG A 612 29.85 -25.30 -14.40
CA ARG A 612 30.62 -26.42 -13.84
C ARG A 612 31.88 -25.93 -13.14
N LYS A 613 32.06 -26.27 -11.85
CA LYS A 613 33.29 -25.98 -11.09
C LYS A 613 34.37 -27.03 -11.39
N VAL A 614 34.95 -26.95 -12.59
CA VAL A 614 35.98 -27.86 -13.12
C VAL A 614 37.25 -27.09 -13.53
N PRO A 615 38.43 -27.73 -13.60
CA PRO A 615 39.66 -27.07 -14.05
C PRO A 615 39.49 -26.41 -15.42
N GLY A 616 39.82 -25.12 -15.52
CA GLY A 616 39.67 -24.31 -16.74
C GLY A 616 38.34 -23.52 -16.83
N ALA A 617 37.36 -23.78 -15.96
CA ALA A 617 36.18 -22.93 -15.84
C ALA A 617 36.47 -21.67 -15.00
N TYR A 618 35.98 -20.52 -15.45
CA TYR A 618 36.11 -19.22 -14.75
C TYR A 618 34.98 -18.27 -15.17
N VAL A 619 35.04 -17.01 -14.72
CA VAL A 619 34.00 -15.99 -14.93
C VAL A 619 33.56 -15.79 -16.40
N ASP A 620 34.47 -15.86 -17.38
CA ASP A 620 34.16 -15.69 -18.81
C ASP A 620 34.55 -16.91 -19.66
N SER A 621 34.49 -18.12 -19.09
CA SER A 621 34.80 -19.37 -19.82
C SER A 621 33.62 -19.87 -20.65
N LEU A 622 33.77 -19.93 -21.97
CA LEU A 622 32.80 -20.56 -22.88
C LEU A 622 32.81 -22.10 -22.75
N GLY A 623 31.65 -22.74 -22.85
CA GLY A 623 31.52 -24.21 -22.95
C GLY A 623 31.34 -24.96 -21.62
N PHE A 624 31.25 -24.25 -20.50
CA PHE A 624 31.14 -24.82 -19.15
C PHE A 624 29.75 -24.62 -18.50
N ASP A 625 28.80 -23.99 -19.20
CA ASP A 625 27.45 -23.76 -18.69
C ASP A 625 26.62 -25.06 -18.81
N VAL A 626 25.88 -25.42 -17.76
CA VAL A 626 24.86 -26.48 -17.82
C VAL A 626 23.56 -25.86 -18.31
N ILE A 627 23.13 -26.27 -19.50
CA ILE A 627 21.89 -25.82 -20.15
C ILE A 627 20.99 -27.02 -20.48
N ASP A 628 19.67 -26.81 -20.50
CA ASP A 628 18.70 -27.79 -21.01
C ASP A 628 18.59 -27.78 -22.54
N GLU A 629 17.78 -28.67 -23.10
CA GLU A 629 17.51 -28.79 -24.53
C GLU A 629 16.86 -27.53 -25.15
N TRP A 630 16.36 -26.62 -24.31
CA TRP A 630 15.75 -25.34 -24.69
C TRP A 630 16.72 -24.15 -24.54
N GLY A 631 17.99 -24.40 -24.19
CA GLY A 631 19.01 -23.38 -23.97
C GLY A 631 18.89 -22.61 -22.66
N ARG A 632 18.08 -23.09 -21.70
CA ARG A 632 17.91 -22.46 -20.38
C ARG A 632 18.98 -22.96 -19.40
N PRO A 633 19.60 -22.10 -18.57
CA PRO A 633 20.57 -22.54 -17.57
C PRO A 633 19.94 -23.40 -16.46
N ILE A 634 20.64 -24.47 -16.05
CA ILE A 634 20.22 -25.43 -15.01
C ILE A 634 21.33 -25.52 -13.94
N PRO A 635 21.03 -25.64 -12.63
CA PRO A 635 22.05 -25.72 -11.59
C PRO A 635 22.97 -26.93 -11.75
N ASP A 636 24.28 -26.67 -11.71
CA ASP A 636 25.33 -27.68 -11.92
C ASP A 636 25.16 -28.88 -10.96
N PRO A 637 24.83 -30.09 -11.46
CA PRO A 637 24.37 -31.20 -10.61
C PRO A 637 25.44 -31.82 -9.70
N ASP A 638 26.69 -31.38 -9.79
CA ASP A 638 27.77 -31.77 -8.88
C ASP A 638 27.99 -30.75 -7.75
N ARG A 639 27.65 -29.47 -7.99
CA ARG A 639 27.54 -28.42 -6.95
C ARG A 639 26.18 -28.42 -6.25
N TRP A 640 25.14 -28.83 -6.97
CA TRP A 640 23.74 -28.83 -6.55
C TRP A 640 23.13 -30.24 -6.72
N PRO A 641 23.50 -31.22 -5.86
CA PRO A 641 23.04 -32.61 -6.02
C PRO A 641 21.51 -32.76 -6.07
N SER A 642 20.75 -31.86 -5.45
CA SER A 642 19.27 -31.87 -5.54
C SER A 642 18.72 -31.45 -6.92
N SER A 643 19.50 -30.85 -7.82
CA SER A 643 19.04 -30.49 -9.17
C SER A 643 18.88 -31.71 -10.10
N ARG A 644 19.54 -32.83 -9.74
CA ARG A 644 19.62 -34.08 -10.51
C ARG A 644 18.23 -34.62 -10.86
N GLY A 645 18.06 -35.01 -12.12
CA GLY A 645 16.76 -35.42 -12.66
C GLY A 645 15.86 -34.27 -13.12
N GLY A 646 16.41 -33.08 -13.37
CA GLY A 646 15.67 -31.93 -13.93
C GLY A 646 14.91 -31.10 -12.90
N LYS A 647 15.12 -31.34 -11.61
CA LYS A 647 14.43 -30.64 -10.50
C LYS A 647 14.86 -29.18 -10.35
N GLY A 648 16.05 -28.83 -10.85
CA GLY A 648 16.63 -27.49 -10.68
C GLY A 648 16.74 -27.08 -9.22
N PHE A 649 16.26 -25.89 -8.87
CA PHE A 649 16.30 -25.38 -7.49
C PHE A 649 15.11 -25.77 -6.61
N ALA A 650 14.13 -26.55 -7.10
CA ALA A 650 12.87 -26.79 -6.38
C ALA A 650 13.05 -27.32 -4.95
N GLU A 651 13.99 -28.25 -4.74
CA GLU A 651 14.27 -28.81 -3.40
C GLU A 651 15.06 -27.83 -2.51
N VAL A 652 15.95 -27.02 -3.09
CA VAL A 652 16.69 -25.95 -2.37
C VAL A 652 15.73 -24.86 -1.89
N ALA A 653 14.83 -24.42 -2.77
CA ALA A 653 13.84 -23.40 -2.43
C ALA A 653 12.88 -23.91 -1.34
N ALA A 654 12.32 -25.11 -1.48
CA ALA A 654 11.45 -25.71 -0.46
C ALA A 654 12.13 -25.85 0.91
N LYS A 655 13.43 -26.20 0.92
CA LYS A 655 14.30 -26.26 2.12
C LYS A 655 14.46 -24.87 2.76
N VAL A 656 14.68 -23.82 1.97
CA VAL A 656 14.72 -22.42 2.43
C VAL A 656 13.37 -21.96 2.98
N HIS A 657 12.25 -22.26 2.29
CA HIS A 657 10.90 -21.94 2.77
C HIS A 657 10.55 -22.66 4.07
N SER A 658 11.04 -23.88 4.28
CA SER A 658 10.84 -24.64 5.52
C SER A 658 11.54 -24.00 6.74
N LEU A 659 12.53 -23.15 6.50
CA LEU A 659 13.22 -22.34 7.53
C LEU A 659 12.53 -20.98 7.79
N GLY A 660 11.43 -20.66 7.09
CA GLY A 660 10.76 -19.36 7.16
C GLY A 660 11.45 -18.26 6.34
N LEU A 661 12.45 -18.60 5.53
CA LEU A 661 13.15 -17.71 4.61
C LEU A 661 12.53 -17.72 3.21
N LYS A 662 13.00 -16.82 2.35
CA LYS A 662 12.71 -16.69 0.92
C LYS A 662 13.94 -17.01 0.10
N PHE A 663 13.76 -17.65 -1.06
CA PHE A 663 14.86 -18.09 -1.92
C PHE A 663 15.08 -17.13 -3.09
N GLY A 664 16.33 -16.71 -3.31
CA GLY A 664 16.69 -15.84 -4.43
C GLY A 664 17.80 -16.41 -5.32
N ILE A 665 17.81 -15.99 -6.58
CA ILE A 665 18.88 -16.29 -7.54
C ILE A 665 19.33 -15.04 -8.29
N HIS A 666 20.61 -15.02 -8.68
CA HIS A 666 21.13 -14.13 -9.71
C HIS A 666 20.89 -14.73 -11.12
N VAL A 667 20.65 -13.89 -12.12
CA VAL A 667 20.58 -14.27 -13.53
C VAL A 667 21.27 -13.23 -14.41
N MET A 668 21.82 -13.66 -15.55
CA MET A 668 22.39 -12.76 -16.57
C MET A 668 21.31 -12.33 -17.58
N ARG A 669 21.42 -11.11 -18.12
CA ARG A 669 20.62 -10.61 -19.24
C ARG A 669 20.65 -11.57 -20.43
N GLY A 670 19.49 -11.82 -21.04
CA GLY A 670 19.36 -12.55 -22.30
C GLY A 670 19.69 -14.05 -22.22
N ILE A 671 20.67 -14.51 -23.02
CA ILE A 671 20.91 -15.93 -23.33
C ILE A 671 22.41 -16.27 -23.35
N SER A 672 22.76 -17.51 -22.95
CA SER A 672 24.15 -18.01 -22.99
C SER A 672 24.64 -18.18 -24.43
N THR A 673 25.86 -17.72 -24.70
CA THR A 673 26.58 -17.93 -25.96
C THR A 673 26.70 -19.41 -26.32
N GLN A 674 26.73 -20.31 -25.33
CA GLN A 674 26.76 -21.75 -25.56
C GLN A 674 25.47 -22.25 -26.22
N ALA A 675 24.30 -21.77 -25.77
CA ALA A 675 23.00 -22.10 -26.36
C ALA A 675 22.88 -21.54 -27.79
N VAL A 676 23.36 -20.30 -28.00
CA VAL A 676 23.41 -19.63 -29.32
C VAL A 676 24.29 -20.41 -30.30
N ASN A 677 25.49 -20.81 -29.89
CA ASN A 677 26.41 -21.60 -30.73
C ASN A 677 25.85 -23.00 -31.02
N ALA A 678 25.25 -23.66 -30.04
CA ALA A 678 24.57 -24.95 -30.21
C ALA A 678 23.25 -24.85 -31.01
N SER A 679 22.74 -23.64 -31.26
CA SER A 679 21.46 -23.38 -31.94
C SER A 679 20.27 -24.11 -31.31
N THR A 680 20.21 -24.16 -29.97
CA THR A 680 19.14 -24.86 -29.23
C THR A 680 17.74 -24.34 -29.60
N LEU A 681 16.71 -25.19 -29.48
CA LEU A 681 15.32 -24.80 -29.75
C LEU A 681 14.79 -23.88 -28.63
N ILE A 682 13.79 -23.04 -28.94
CA ILE A 682 13.12 -22.23 -27.91
C ILE A 682 11.85 -22.93 -27.42
N LEU A 683 11.64 -23.01 -26.09
CA LEU A 683 10.44 -23.59 -25.50
C LEU A 683 9.22 -22.65 -25.60
N ASP A 684 8.13 -23.12 -26.20
CA ASP A 684 6.80 -22.55 -25.98
C ASP A 684 6.15 -23.13 -24.71
N THR A 685 6.09 -22.30 -23.68
CA THR A 685 5.48 -22.61 -22.37
C THR A 685 3.96 -22.81 -22.38
N ASN A 686 3.31 -22.68 -23.54
CA ASN A 686 1.87 -22.89 -23.70
C ASN A 686 1.55 -24.25 -24.33
N THR A 687 2.46 -24.81 -25.15
CA THR A 687 2.32 -26.13 -25.79
C THR A 687 3.28 -27.19 -25.25
N GLY A 688 4.30 -26.80 -24.47
CA GLY A 688 5.35 -27.72 -24.02
C GLY A 688 6.25 -28.20 -25.16
N SER A 689 6.35 -27.44 -26.25
CA SER A 689 7.03 -27.83 -27.48
C SER A 689 7.88 -26.71 -28.07
N ALA A 690 8.60 -26.97 -29.17
CA ALA A 690 9.41 -25.95 -29.84
C ALA A 690 8.54 -24.80 -30.37
N TYR A 691 8.92 -23.57 -30.03
CA TYR A 691 8.22 -22.34 -30.41
C TYR A 691 8.20 -22.16 -31.93
N LYS A 692 6.99 -21.96 -32.46
CA LYS A 692 6.70 -21.83 -33.88
C LYS A 692 6.04 -20.49 -34.20
N GLU A 693 6.65 -19.75 -35.11
CA GLU A 693 6.18 -18.47 -35.61
C GLU A 693 6.60 -18.37 -37.09
N ALA A 694 5.72 -17.84 -37.96
CA ALA A 694 5.91 -17.82 -39.42
C ALA A 694 6.22 -19.19 -40.05
N GLY A 695 5.66 -20.28 -39.52
CA GLY A 695 5.78 -21.63 -40.09
C GLY A 695 7.08 -22.39 -39.80
N ARG A 696 8.04 -21.78 -39.10
CA ARG A 696 9.31 -22.42 -38.70
C ARG A 696 9.45 -22.56 -37.19
N ASN A 697 10.29 -23.49 -36.77
CA ASN A 697 10.85 -23.49 -35.41
C ASN A 697 11.86 -22.33 -35.28
N TRP A 698 11.96 -21.75 -34.09
CA TRP A 698 12.97 -20.74 -33.75
C TRP A 698 14.00 -21.31 -32.77
N THR A 699 15.22 -20.81 -32.88
CA THR A 699 16.41 -21.26 -32.13
C THR A 699 17.06 -20.12 -31.36
N ALA A 700 17.95 -20.44 -30.42
CA ALA A 700 18.82 -19.48 -29.74
C ALA A 700 19.63 -18.61 -30.71
N LYS A 701 20.08 -19.20 -31.83
CA LYS A 701 20.82 -18.50 -32.90
C LYS A 701 19.97 -17.46 -33.64
N ASP A 702 18.64 -17.59 -33.65
CA ASP A 702 17.73 -16.62 -34.25
C ASP A 702 17.43 -15.42 -33.34
N ILE A 703 17.70 -15.52 -32.03
CA ILE A 703 17.25 -14.54 -31.02
C ILE A 703 18.39 -13.87 -30.25
N GLY A 704 19.61 -14.42 -30.24
CA GLY A 704 20.77 -13.81 -29.59
C GLY A 704 21.36 -12.66 -30.39
N ILE A 705 21.56 -11.50 -29.75
CA ILE A 705 22.19 -10.31 -30.35
C ILE A 705 23.68 -10.32 -30.00
N LYS A 706 24.52 -10.83 -30.92
CA LYS A 706 25.97 -11.03 -30.68
C LYS A 706 26.72 -9.74 -30.38
N GLU A 707 26.22 -8.62 -30.87
CA GLU A 707 26.80 -7.29 -30.71
C GLU A 707 26.59 -6.76 -29.27
N ARG A 708 25.64 -7.33 -28.52
CA ARG A 708 25.21 -6.90 -27.19
C ARG A 708 25.49 -7.95 -26.12
N THR A 709 26.74 -8.43 -26.09
CA THR A 709 27.29 -9.21 -24.95
C THR A 709 27.38 -8.38 -23.67
N CYS A 710 27.41 -9.04 -22.51
CA CYS A 710 27.66 -8.36 -21.24
C CYS A 710 29.01 -7.62 -21.26
N ALA A 711 29.10 -6.43 -20.63
CA ALA A 711 30.31 -5.60 -20.62
C ALA A 711 31.56 -6.26 -20.00
N TRP A 712 31.41 -7.25 -19.12
CA TRP A 712 32.51 -7.93 -18.42
C TRP A 712 32.52 -9.46 -18.59
N MET A 713 31.57 -10.02 -19.34
CA MET A 713 31.46 -11.45 -19.65
C MET A 713 31.09 -11.63 -21.14
N HIS A 714 32.05 -11.32 -22.02
CA HIS A 714 31.82 -11.28 -23.47
C HIS A 714 31.56 -12.66 -24.09
N ASN A 715 32.16 -13.71 -23.53
CA ASN A 715 32.02 -15.08 -24.02
C ASN A 715 30.84 -15.81 -23.37
N GLY A 716 30.38 -15.35 -22.20
CA GLY A 716 29.27 -15.97 -21.47
C GLY A 716 27.87 -15.68 -22.03
N PHE A 717 27.40 -14.43 -22.01
CA PHE A 717 25.99 -14.08 -22.25
C PHE A 717 25.78 -12.85 -23.15
N MET A 718 24.67 -12.84 -23.89
CA MET A 718 24.26 -11.77 -24.80
C MET A 718 22.75 -11.46 -24.74
N SER A 719 22.35 -10.23 -25.08
CA SER A 719 20.94 -9.80 -25.12
C SER A 719 20.08 -10.70 -26.00
N VAL A 720 18.81 -10.86 -25.62
CA VAL A 720 17.79 -11.50 -26.46
C VAL A 720 17.02 -10.44 -27.24
N ASN A 721 16.70 -10.73 -28.50
CA ASN A 721 15.92 -9.86 -29.36
C ASN A 721 14.43 -9.87 -28.96
N THR A 722 14.09 -9.02 -28.00
CA THR A 722 12.73 -8.82 -27.46
C THR A 722 11.73 -8.23 -28.46
N LYS A 723 12.13 -7.90 -29.70
CA LYS A 723 11.20 -7.56 -30.78
C LYS A 723 10.52 -8.80 -31.39
N LEU A 724 11.16 -9.97 -31.30
CA LEU A 724 10.66 -11.24 -31.85
C LEU A 724 9.73 -11.97 -30.87
N GLY A 725 8.71 -12.67 -31.39
CA GLY A 725 7.86 -13.55 -30.58
C GLY A 725 8.66 -14.67 -29.91
N ALA A 726 9.64 -15.24 -30.62
CA ALA A 726 10.58 -16.24 -30.11
C ALA A 726 11.46 -15.71 -28.95
N GLY A 727 12.00 -14.49 -29.05
CA GLY A 727 12.80 -13.89 -27.97
C GLY A 727 11.98 -13.66 -26.70
N LYS A 728 10.72 -13.20 -26.88
CA LYS A 728 9.74 -13.11 -25.79
C LYS A 728 9.36 -14.49 -25.22
N ALA A 729 9.29 -15.54 -26.04
CA ALA A 729 9.01 -16.90 -25.58
C ALA A 729 10.13 -17.46 -24.70
N PHE A 730 11.40 -17.23 -25.07
CA PHE A 730 12.56 -17.66 -24.27
C PHE A 730 12.61 -16.98 -22.89
N LEU A 731 12.47 -15.65 -22.83
CA LEU A 731 12.43 -14.96 -21.53
C LEU A 731 11.24 -15.42 -20.67
N ARG A 732 10.08 -15.72 -21.28
CA ARG A 732 8.94 -16.30 -20.56
C ARG A 732 9.23 -17.70 -20.02
N SER A 733 10.00 -18.53 -20.73
CA SER A 733 10.32 -19.90 -20.30
C SER A 733 11.39 -19.99 -19.20
N LEU A 734 12.26 -18.99 -19.09
CA LEU A 734 13.13 -18.78 -17.92
C LEU A 734 12.31 -18.36 -16.68
N TYR A 735 11.56 -17.26 -16.78
CA TYR A 735 10.88 -16.71 -15.59
C TYR A 735 9.70 -17.56 -15.09
N LYS A 736 9.09 -18.43 -15.94
CA LYS A 736 8.21 -19.51 -15.47
C LYS A 736 8.98 -20.61 -14.73
N GLN A 737 10.10 -21.09 -15.27
CA GLN A 737 10.95 -22.10 -14.63
C GLN A 737 11.45 -21.67 -13.24
N TYR A 738 11.82 -20.40 -13.07
CA TYR A 738 12.19 -19.85 -11.76
C TYR A 738 11.01 -19.86 -10.77
N ALA A 739 9.79 -19.56 -11.22
CA ALA A 739 8.60 -19.64 -10.39
C ALA A 739 8.20 -21.09 -10.04
N GLU A 740 8.38 -22.03 -10.97
CA GLU A 740 8.18 -23.47 -10.80
C GLU A 740 9.19 -24.07 -9.78
N TRP A 741 10.45 -23.60 -9.80
CA TRP A 741 11.44 -23.89 -8.75
C TRP A 741 11.16 -23.18 -7.42
N GLY A 742 10.18 -22.28 -7.34
CA GLY A 742 9.83 -21.59 -6.10
C GLY A 742 10.73 -20.42 -5.73
N VAL A 743 11.39 -19.77 -6.70
CA VAL A 743 12.14 -18.52 -6.47
C VAL A 743 11.21 -17.40 -6.00
N ASP A 744 11.69 -16.54 -5.10
CA ASP A 744 11.03 -15.37 -4.52
C ASP A 744 11.72 -14.04 -4.88
N PHE A 745 12.95 -14.10 -5.42
CA PHE A 745 13.80 -12.94 -5.70
C PHE A 745 14.73 -13.22 -6.89
N VAL A 746 14.82 -12.29 -7.84
CA VAL A 746 15.76 -12.37 -8.98
C VAL A 746 16.58 -11.09 -9.10
N LYS A 747 17.92 -11.23 -9.04
CA LYS A 747 18.92 -10.20 -9.38
C LYS A 747 19.33 -10.40 -10.83
N ASN A 748 18.81 -9.58 -11.74
CA ASN A 748 19.12 -9.64 -13.17
C ASN A 748 20.26 -8.68 -13.51
N ASP A 749 21.30 -9.18 -14.17
CA ASP A 749 22.60 -8.52 -14.29
C ASP A 749 23.05 -8.30 -15.74
N CYS A 750 23.99 -7.38 -15.93
CA CYS A 750 24.32 -6.77 -17.22
C CYS A 750 23.08 -6.19 -17.93
N VAL A 751 22.12 -5.62 -17.19
CA VAL A 751 20.85 -5.10 -17.73
C VAL A 751 20.59 -3.63 -17.36
N PHE A 752 21.40 -3.06 -16.46
CA PHE A 752 21.27 -1.70 -15.94
C PHE A 752 22.63 -0.96 -15.96
N GLY A 753 22.64 0.31 -15.52
CA GLY A 753 23.81 1.18 -15.67
C GLY A 753 24.22 1.37 -17.12
N GLU A 754 25.51 1.21 -17.43
CA GLU A 754 26.04 1.27 -18.80
C GLU A 754 25.42 0.25 -19.76
N ASP A 755 24.81 -0.83 -19.25
CA ASP A 755 24.23 -1.96 -20.00
C ASP A 755 22.68 -1.89 -20.09
N LEU A 756 22.09 -0.71 -19.82
CA LEU A 756 20.63 -0.46 -19.73
C LEU A 756 19.79 -1.04 -20.88
N ASP A 757 18.93 -2.03 -20.57
CA ASP A 757 17.98 -2.63 -21.52
C ASP A 757 16.52 -2.45 -21.07
N VAL A 758 15.96 -1.26 -21.33
CA VAL A 758 14.56 -0.94 -20.97
C VAL A 758 13.55 -1.93 -21.62
N PRO A 759 13.68 -2.36 -22.90
CA PRO A 759 12.80 -3.36 -23.49
C PRO A 759 12.79 -4.70 -22.75
N GLU A 760 13.96 -5.24 -22.38
CA GLU A 760 14.06 -6.51 -21.64
C GLU A 760 13.54 -6.37 -20.20
N ILE A 761 13.89 -5.26 -19.51
CA ILE A 761 13.35 -4.94 -18.17
C ILE A 761 11.82 -4.85 -18.19
N THR A 762 11.24 -4.18 -19.19
CA THR A 762 9.79 -4.02 -19.34
C THR A 762 9.10 -5.36 -19.52
N TYR A 763 9.62 -6.19 -20.43
CA TYR A 763 9.02 -7.48 -20.75
C TYR A 763 9.11 -8.49 -19.58
N ILE A 764 10.24 -8.52 -18.87
CA ILE A 764 10.40 -9.31 -17.65
C ILE A 764 9.45 -8.81 -16.56
N SER A 765 9.36 -7.49 -16.36
CA SER A 765 8.40 -6.88 -15.42
C SER A 765 6.96 -7.32 -15.69
N ASP A 766 6.55 -7.38 -16.96
CA ASP A 766 5.22 -7.85 -17.36
C ASP A 766 5.00 -9.35 -17.12
N ILE A 767 6.02 -10.19 -17.31
CA ILE A 767 5.95 -11.61 -16.88
C ILE A 767 5.77 -11.70 -15.36
N LEU A 768 6.56 -10.96 -14.58
CA LEU A 768 6.54 -11.01 -13.11
C LEU A 768 5.23 -10.47 -12.48
N LYS A 769 4.40 -9.75 -13.24
CA LYS A 769 3.02 -9.36 -12.87
C LYS A 769 2.00 -10.48 -13.10
N GLN A 770 2.28 -11.41 -14.00
CA GLN A 770 1.38 -12.49 -14.44
C GLN A 770 1.61 -13.83 -13.70
N LEU A 771 2.72 -13.97 -12.97
CA LEU A 771 3.00 -15.16 -12.17
C LEU A 771 2.19 -15.15 -10.87
N ASP A 772 1.55 -16.29 -10.55
CA ASP A 772 0.88 -16.52 -9.25
C ASP A 772 1.87 -16.48 -8.07
N ARG A 773 3.14 -16.81 -8.30
CA ARG A 773 4.22 -16.66 -7.31
C ARG A 773 4.77 -15.24 -7.32
N PRO A 774 4.75 -14.50 -6.19
CA PRO A 774 5.42 -13.22 -6.08
C PRO A 774 6.94 -13.38 -6.15
N ILE A 775 7.57 -12.70 -7.11
CA ILE A 775 9.03 -12.59 -7.25
C ILE A 775 9.40 -11.10 -7.15
N LEU A 776 10.38 -10.76 -6.30
CA LEU A 776 11.01 -9.44 -6.31
C LEU A 776 11.98 -9.32 -7.48
N TYR A 777 11.94 -8.18 -8.18
CA TYR A 777 12.85 -7.91 -9.29
C TYR A 777 13.92 -6.88 -8.91
N SER A 778 15.19 -7.31 -8.95
CA SER A 778 16.38 -6.50 -8.72
C SER A 778 17.18 -6.35 -10.00
N LEU A 779 17.74 -5.16 -10.26
CA LEU A 779 18.59 -4.89 -11.44
C LEU A 779 20.06 -4.62 -11.08
N SER A 780 20.95 -5.03 -11.96
CA SER A 780 22.41 -4.92 -11.86
C SER A 780 23.08 -4.74 -13.24
N PRO A 781 24.29 -4.18 -13.34
CA PRO A 781 25.00 -3.42 -12.31
C PRO A 781 24.51 -1.96 -12.26
N GLY A 782 25.05 -1.16 -11.34
CA GLY A 782 24.74 0.27 -11.23
C GLY A 782 25.81 1.20 -11.82
N THR A 783 26.65 0.71 -12.75
CA THR A 783 27.75 1.49 -13.33
C THR A 783 27.26 2.78 -14.00
N ARG A 784 27.76 3.93 -13.51
CA ARG A 784 27.39 5.30 -13.93
C ARG A 784 25.87 5.58 -13.97
N VAL A 785 25.10 4.92 -13.09
CA VAL A 785 23.65 5.16 -13.00
C VAL A 785 23.34 6.61 -12.64
N THR A 786 22.29 7.14 -13.26
CA THR A 786 21.76 8.48 -12.98
C THR A 786 20.31 8.40 -12.50
N PRO A 787 19.82 9.41 -11.74
CA PRO A 787 18.42 9.44 -11.31
C PRO A 787 17.41 9.35 -12.46
N ASP A 788 17.72 9.87 -13.65
CA ASP A 788 16.81 9.82 -14.80
C ASP A 788 16.72 8.41 -15.43
N MET A 789 17.81 7.65 -15.45
CA MET A 789 17.78 6.23 -15.81
C MET A 789 16.92 5.43 -14.83
N ALA A 790 17.01 5.73 -13.54
CA ALA A 790 16.20 5.09 -12.52
C ALA A 790 14.72 5.51 -12.55
N LYS A 791 14.39 6.79 -12.87
CA LYS A 791 13.01 7.21 -13.13
C LYS A 791 12.38 6.39 -14.26
N ALA A 792 13.14 6.06 -15.31
CA ALA A 792 12.66 5.28 -16.44
C ALA A 792 12.33 3.81 -16.08
N ILE A 793 12.98 3.20 -15.08
CA ILE A 793 12.77 1.77 -14.73
C ILE A 793 12.14 1.50 -13.36
N SER A 794 12.10 2.47 -12.45
CA SER A 794 11.67 2.26 -11.05
C SER A 794 10.29 1.64 -10.95
N GLY A 795 9.30 2.17 -11.67
CA GLY A 795 7.93 1.64 -11.76
C GLY A 795 7.78 0.23 -12.31
N MET A 796 8.86 -0.39 -12.78
CA MET A 796 8.91 -1.74 -13.34
C MET A 796 9.68 -2.74 -12.49
N VAL A 797 10.37 -2.31 -11.42
CA VAL A 797 11.24 -3.17 -10.57
C VAL A 797 11.04 -2.89 -9.07
N ASN A 798 11.63 -3.72 -8.21
CA ASN A 798 11.57 -3.55 -6.75
C ASN A 798 12.86 -2.98 -6.14
N MET A 799 14.00 -3.15 -6.81
CA MET A 799 15.26 -2.49 -6.49
C MET A 799 16.18 -2.46 -7.71
N TYR A 800 17.17 -1.56 -7.70
CA TYR A 800 18.12 -1.39 -8.81
C TYR A 800 19.44 -0.83 -8.26
N ARG A 801 20.57 -1.45 -8.60
CA ARG A 801 21.87 -0.98 -8.11
C ARG A 801 22.21 0.40 -8.68
N ILE A 802 22.72 1.32 -7.88
CA ILE A 802 23.07 2.69 -8.31
C ILE A 802 24.58 2.96 -8.37
N THR A 803 25.39 1.98 -7.97
CA THR A 803 26.86 2.00 -7.93
C THR A 803 27.45 0.75 -8.63
N GLY A 804 28.78 0.65 -8.69
CA GLY A 804 29.45 -0.57 -9.14
C GLY A 804 29.31 -1.71 -8.13
N ASP A 805 30.14 -2.73 -8.24
CA ASP A 805 30.38 -3.66 -7.13
C ASP A 805 30.99 -2.90 -5.95
N ASP A 806 30.32 -2.90 -4.79
CA ASP A 806 30.94 -2.46 -3.54
C ASP A 806 31.86 -3.55 -2.98
N TRP A 807 32.96 -3.14 -2.37
CA TRP A 807 33.95 -4.03 -1.77
C TRP A 807 34.52 -3.40 -0.50
N ASP A 808 35.31 -4.17 0.25
CA ASP A 808 35.81 -3.83 1.58
C ASP A 808 36.94 -2.77 1.60
N SER A 809 36.87 -1.76 0.72
CA SER A 809 37.78 -0.62 0.69
C SER A 809 37.05 0.70 0.98
N TRP A 810 37.73 1.62 1.67
CA TRP A 810 37.19 2.96 1.92
C TRP A 810 36.92 3.75 0.63
N GLY A 811 37.61 3.46 -0.47
CA GLY A 811 37.38 4.14 -1.75
C GLY A 811 36.01 3.81 -2.35
N ASP A 812 35.54 2.58 -2.15
CA ASP A 812 34.26 2.09 -2.67
C ASP A 812 33.12 2.62 -1.78
N VAL A 813 33.23 2.49 -0.45
CA VAL A 813 32.31 3.10 0.53
C VAL A 813 32.18 4.63 0.33
N LEU A 814 33.28 5.32 0.01
CA LEU A 814 33.28 6.77 -0.25
C LEU A 814 32.48 7.15 -1.51
N ALA A 815 32.52 6.32 -2.57
CA ALA A 815 31.82 6.60 -3.83
C ALA A 815 30.29 6.65 -3.66
N HIS A 816 29.74 5.97 -2.65
CA HIS A 816 28.30 5.93 -2.39
C HIS A 816 27.72 7.26 -1.89
N PHE A 817 28.53 8.17 -1.31
CA PHE A 817 28.01 9.42 -0.70
C PHE A 817 27.44 10.41 -1.73
N ASP A 818 28.11 10.61 -2.86
CA ASP A 818 27.61 11.55 -3.89
C ASP A 818 26.38 10.97 -4.62
N VAL A 819 26.38 9.67 -4.90
CA VAL A 819 25.26 9.00 -5.58
C VAL A 819 24.01 8.93 -4.70
N THR A 820 24.15 8.60 -3.41
CA THR A 820 23.03 8.58 -2.46
C THR A 820 22.39 9.96 -2.30
N ARG A 821 23.18 11.04 -2.23
CA ARG A 821 22.67 12.42 -2.24
C ARG A 821 21.81 12.68 -3.48
N ASP A 822 22.34 12.41 -4.67
CA ASP A 822 21.67 12.74 -5.93
C ASP A 822 20.39 11.91 -6.15
N PHE A 823 20.35 10.68 -5.60
CA PHE A 823 19.15 9.85 -5.58
C PHE A 823 18.10 10.30 -4.54
N ALA A 824 18.52 10.74 -3.36
CA ALA A 824 17.62 11.32 -2.36
C ALA A 824 17.01 12.65 -2.86
N ALA A 825 17.84 13.52 -3.44
CA ALA A 825 17.43 14.82 -4.00
C ALA A 825 16.51 14.70 -5.23
N ALA A 826 16.40 13.51 -5.83
CA ALA A 826 15.52 13.20 -6.95
C ALA A 826 14.25 12.42 -6.54
N ASP A 827 13.94 12.35 -5.23
CA ASP A 827 12.79 11.63 -4.65
C ASP A 827 12.73 10.11 -4.99
N MET A 828 13.89 9.50 -5.26
CA MET A 828 13.96 8.10 -5.71
C MET A 828 13.91 7.06 -4.57
N ILE A 829 14.12 7.47 -3.32
CA ILE A 829 14.09 6.58 -2.15
C ILE A 829 12.66 6.09 -1.89
N GLY A 830 12.40 4.80 -2.12
CA GLY A 830 11.07 4.23 -1.95
C GLY A 830 10.07 4.75 -2.99
N ALA A 831 10.52 4.97 -4.23
CA ALA A 831 9.67 5.32 -5.37
C ALA A 831 8.59 4.23 -5.62
N LYS A 832 7.59 4.52 -6.46
CA LYS A 832 6.61 3.50 -6.88
C LYS A 832 7.32 2.42 -7.70
N GLY A 833 7.13 1.15 -7.36
CA GLY A 833 7.78 0.02 -8.00
C GLY A 833 6.85 -1.09 -8.49
N LEU A 834 7.46 -2.21 -8.88
CA LEU A 834 6.77 -3.41 -9.38
C LEU A 834 5.83 -3.98 -8.31
N LEU A 835 4.54 -3.67 -8.42
CA LEU A 835 3.52 -4.05 -7.45
C LEU A 835 3.96 -3.67 -6.01
N GLY A 836 4.33 -2.41 -5.78
CA GLY A 836 4.76 -1.95 -4.46
C GLY A 836 5.75 -0.79 -4.54
N LYS A 837 6.91 -0.93 -3.91
CA LYS A 837 7.99 0.08 -3.91
C LYS A 837 9.20 -0.35 -4.73
N SER A 838 10.01 0.64 -5.10
CA SER A 838 11.31 0.52 -5.76
C SER A 838 12.38 1.21 -4.90
N TRP A 839 13.50 0.52 -4.64
CA TRP A 839 14.56 1.01 -3.76
C TRP A 839 15.88 1.20 -4.53
N PRO A 840 16.54 2.37 -4.40
CA PRO A 840 17.93 2.53 -4.82
C PRO A 840 18.80 1.56 -4.02
N ASP A 841 19.58 0.74 -4.71
CA ASP A 841 20.41 -0.29 -4.10
C ASP A 841 21.89 0.12 -4.13
N LEU A 842 22.50 0.20 -2.95
CA LEU A 842 23.92 0.49 -2.74
C LEU A 842 24.77 -0.77 -2.74
N ASP A 843 24.20 -1.90 -3.16
CA ASP A 843 24.84 -3.21 -3.20
C ASP A 843 25.00 -3.85 -1.81
N MET A 844 25.66 -5.00 -1.83
CA MET A 844 25.90 -5.88 -0.70
C MET A 844 26.78 -5.21 0.38
N LEU A 845 26.80 -5.80 1.57
CA LEU A 845 27.61 -5.36 2.70
C LEU A 845 28.82 -6.32 2.82
N PRO A 846 30.03 -5.92 2.37
CA PRO A 846 31.25 -6.73 2.38
C PRO A 846 31.85 -6.78 3.78
N LEU A 847 31.11 -7.43 4.69
CA LEU A 847 31.38 -7.54 6.12
C LEU A 847 31.58 -9.00 6.50
N GLY A 848 32.37 -9.27 7.55
CA GLY A 848 32.63 -10.64 8.00
C GLY A 848 33.71 -11.35 7.15
N TRP A 849 33.46 -12.61 6.78
CA TRP A 849 34.43 -13.51 6.13
C TRP A 849 34.13 -13.65 4.62
N LEU A 850 35.13 -13.38 3.77
CA LEU A 850 35.00 -12.99 2.36
C LEU A 850 36.01 -13.72 1.42
N SER A 851 35.76 -13.66 0.11
CA SER A 851 36.65 -14.02 -1.01
C SER A 851 37.20 -12.79 -1.72
N ASP A 852 38.39 -12.89 -2.33
CA ASP A 852 38.99 -11.76 -3.08
C ASP A 852 38.25 -11.47 -4.40
N PRO A 853 38.14 -10.20 -4.84
CA PRO A 853 37.41 -9.83 -6.04
C PRO A 853 37.88 -10.60 -7.28
N GLY A 854 36.98 -11.37 -7.88
CA GLY A 854 37.27 -12.19 -9.06
C GLY A 854 38.02 -13.51 -8.80
N SER A 855 38.15 -13.97 -7.55
CA SER A 855 38.70 -15.31 -7.30
C SER A 855 37.80 -16.44 -7.81
N ASN A 856 38.39 -17.63 -7.97
CA ASN A 856 37.69 -18.88 -8.25
C ASN A 856 37.64 -19.81 -7.01
N ASP A 857 37.92 -19.28 -5.82
CA ASP A 857 37.89 -19.97 -4.52
C ASP A 857 37.60 -19.01 -3.33
N GLY A 858 37.63 -19.58 -2.12
CA GLY A 858 37.28 -18.94 -0.83
C GLY A 858 35.91 -19.39 -0.28
N PRO A 859 35.42 -18.79 0.82
CA PRO A 859 35.94 -17.58 1.49
C PRO A 859 37.22 -17.83 2.30
N HIS A 860 38.11 -16.84 2.35
CA HIS A 860 39.46 -16.99 2.90
C HIS A 860 40.07 -15.76 3.61
N ARG A 861 39.40 -14.60 3.69
CA ARG A 861 39.85 -13.44 4.51
C ARG A 861 38.73 -12.84 5.36
N TRP A 862 39.09 -12.00 6.33
CA TRP A 862 38.16 -11.03 6.92
C TRP A 862 38.07 -9.76 6.05
N THR A 863 36.96 -9.05 6.15
CA THR A 863 36.79 -7.69 5.61
C THR A 863 37.93 -6.75 6.03
N ASN A 864 38.46 -6.00 5.06
CA ASN A 864 39.50 -5.00 5.26
C ASN A 864 38.96 -3.67 5.86
N LEU A 865 37.64 -3.46 5.90
CA LEU A 865 37.03 -2.28 6.54
C LEU A 865 37.19 -2.36 8.07
N GLY A 866 37.73 -1.33 8.69
CA GLY A 866 37.75 -1.20 10.14
C GLY A 866 36.34 -0.94 10.70
N LEU A 867 36.07 -1.31 11.96
CA LEU A 867 34.74 -1.19 12.59
C LEU A 867 34.10 0.21 12.45
N ARG A 868 34.91 1.28 12.43
CA ARG A 868 34.44 2.65 12.17
C ARG A 868 33.86 2.84 10.76
N GLU A 869 34.52 2.27 9.75
CA GLU A 869 34.10 2.31 8.35
C GLU A 869 32.88 1.42 8.12
N GLN A 870 32.82 0.25 8.77
CA GLN A 870 31.63 -0.61 8.80
C GLN A 870 30.41 0.11 9.43
N ARG A 871 30.59 0.82 10.55
CA ARG A 871 29.54 1.66 11.17
C ARG A 871 29.10 2.81 10.27
N THR A 872 30.04 3.45 9.57
CA THR A 872 29.76 4.48 8.55
C THR A 872 28.93 3.92 7.40
N GLN A 873 29.34 2.80 6.80
CA GLN A 873 28.62 2.12 5.72
C GLN A 873 27.21 1.73 6.14
N MET A 874 27.07 1.00 7.26
CA MET A 874 25.79 0.56 7.81
C MET A 874 24.84 1.74 8.10
N THR A 875 25.38 2.87 8.55
CA THR A 875 24.60 4.10 8.77
C THR A 875 24.17 4.76 7.46
N LEU A 876 25.03 4.80 6.43
CA LEU A 876 24.69 5.36 5.12
C LEU A 876 23.64 4.49 4.39
N TRP A 877 23.80 3.17 4.34
CA TRP A 877 22.82 2.25 3.74
C TRP A 877 21.45 2.38 4.42
N SER A 878 21.44 2.61 5.73
CA SER A 878 20.19 2.83 6.48
C SER A 878 19.58 4.19 6.20
N MET A 879 20.39 5.27 6.18
CA MET A 879 19.93 6.62 5.87
C MET A 879 19.43 6.76 4.43
N ALA A 880 20.08 6.14 3.45
CA ALA A 880 19.62 6.06 2.06
C ALA A 880 18.43 5.09 1.86
N ARG A 881 18.11 4.27 2.87
CA ARG A 881 17.13 3.18 2.83
C ARG A 881 17.41 2.17 1.69
N SER A 882 18.69 1.83 1.52
CA SER A 882 19.15 0.75 0.66
C SER A 882 18.59 -0.61 1.12
N PRO A 883 18.40 -1.59 0.23
CA PRO A 883 18.37 -3.00 0.62
C PRO A 883 19.62 -3.35 1.46
N LEU A 884 19.48 -4.28 2.39
CA LEU A 884 20.57 -4.73 3.26
C LEU A 884 20.87 -6.21 2.99
N MET A 885 21.75 -6.48 2.02
CA MET A 885 22.22 -7.82 1.69
C MET A 885 23.59 -8.05 2.30
N PHE A 886 23.69 -8.88 3.34
CA PHE A 886 24.98 -9.27 3.92
C PHE A 886 25.73 -10.20 2.94
N GLY A 887 26.99 -9.93 2.64
CA GLY A 887 27.79 -10.73 1.70
C GLY A 887 28.68 -11.79 2.33
N GLY A 888 28.97 -11.70 3.62
CA GLY A 888 29.90 -12.61 4.31
C GLY A 888 29.37 -14.01 4.58
N ASP A 889 30.27 -14.94 4.87
CA ASP A 889 29.90 -16.31 5.25
C ASP A 889 29.29 -16.34 6.67
N MET A 890 27.99 -16.66 6.75
CA MET A 890 27.24 -16.78 8.00
C MET A 890 27.85 -17.81 8.96
N ARG A 891 28.64 -18.77 8.47
CA ARG A 891 29.34 -19.77 9.29
C ARG A 891 30.45 -19.15 10.16
N GLN A 892 30.90 -17.94 9.81
CA GLN A 892 31.88 -17.13 10.54
C GLN A 892 31.28 -15.82 11.06
N LEU A 893 29.95 -15.72 11.18
CA LEU A 893 29.29 -14.53 11.75
C LEU A 893 29.68 -14.36 13.23
N ASN A 894 30.44 -13.30 13.51
CA ASN A 894 30.90 -12.94 14.86
C ASN A 894 29.99 -11.89 15.52
N ASP A 895 30.11 -11.74 16.85
CA ASP A 895 29.26 -10.84 17.65
C ASP A 895 29.31 -9.38 17.21
N VAL A 896 30.46 -8.88 16.73
CA VAL A 896 30.63 -7.48 16.29
C VAL A 896 29.88 -7.23 14.99
N THR A 897 30.00 -8.12 14.01
CA THR A 897 29.22 -8.05 12.77
C THR A 897 27.73 -8.28 13.03
N MET A 898 27.38 -9.15 13.99
CA MET A 898 26.00 -9.34 14.44
C MET A 898 25.42 -8.06 15.09
N GLU A 899 26.17 -7.35 15.94
CA GLU A 899 25.75 -6.07 16.54
C GLU A 899 25.38 -5.04 15.46
N LEU A 900 26.18 -4.93 14.39
CA LEU A 900 25.93 -4.02 13.27
C LEU A 900 24.64 -4.37 12.52
N LEU A 901 24.48 -5.65 12.15
CA LEU A 901 23.33 -6.14 11.37
C LEU A 901 22.03 -6.15 12.20
N ALA A 902 22.12 -6.33 13.51
CA ALA A 902 20.98 -6.47 14.42
C ALA A 902 20.52 -5.15 15.06
N ASN A 903 21.28 -4.05 14.92
CA ASN A 903 21.05 -2.80 15.64
C ASN A 903 19.63 -2.24 15.39
N PRO A 904 18.76 -2.12 16.41
CA PRO A 904 17.35 -1.82 16.21
C PRO A 904 17.10 -0.41 15.67
N THR A 905 17.95 0.57 16.02
CA THR A 905 17.81 1.95 15.54
C THR A 905 18.16 2.06 14.06
N VAL A 906 19.27 1.42 13.66
CA VAL A 906 19.72 1.32 12.27
C VAL A 906 18.64 0.65 11.41
N LEU A 907 18.07 -0.45 11.88
CA LEU A 907 17.01 -1.18 11.17
C LEU A 907 15.66 -0.44 11.13
N GLU A 908 15.30 0.35 12.16
CA GLU A 908 14.13 1.25 12.15
C GLU A 908 14.31 2.37 11.10
N ILE A 909 15.49 2.99 11.04
CA ILE A 909 15.80 4.00 10.01
C ILE A 909 15.63 3.39 8.62
N ASN A 910 16.28 2.25 8.35
CA ASN A 910 16.20 1.57 7.06
C ASN A 910 14.75 1.15 6.70
N SER A 911 14.04 0.51 7.63
CA SER A 911 12.73 -0.08 7.37
C SER A 911 11.59 0.94 7.32
N PHE A 912 11.66 2.03 8.08
CA PHE A 912 10.48 2.82 8.41
C PHE A 912 10.64 4.36 8.37
N SER A 913 11.86 4.91 8.34
CA SER A 913 12.02 6.38 8.34
C SER A 913 11.58 7.07 7.03
N SER A 914 11.36 8.39 7.09
CA SER A 914 10.85 9.21 5.99
C SER A 914 11.56 10.57 5.88
N ASN A 915 11.46 11.21 4.71
CA ASN A 915 12.17 12.47 4.38
C ASN A 915 13.70 12.37 4.49
N ASN A 916 14.22 11.16 4.27
CA ASN A 916 15.63 10.79 4.23
C ASN A 916 16.39 11.60 3.18
N ARG A 917 17.32 12.45 3.61
CA ARG A 917 18.14 13.28 2.71
C ARG A 917 19.47 13.65 3.34
N GLU A 918 20.45 13.97 2.50
CA GLU A 918 21.54 14.85 2.91
C GLU A 918 21.01 16.28 3.14
N PHE A 919 21.52 16.96 4.17
CA PHE A 919 21.36 18.40 4.37
C PHE A 919 22.73 19.05 4.56
N SER A 920 22.94 20.21 3.94
CA SER A 920 24.26 20.85 3.82
C SER A 920 24.57 21.90 4.89
N TYR A 921 23.65 22.14 5.82
CA TYR A 921 23.77 23.17 6.86
C TYR A 921 24.58 22.70 8.09
N ILE A 922 25.85 22.34 7.87
CA ILE A 922 26.82 21.99 8.91
C ILE A 922 28.09 22.85 8.83
N THR A 923 28.76 23.03 9.97
CA THR A 923 30.14 23.54 10.04
C THR A 923 31.06 22.50 10.63
N SER A 924 32.19 22.22 9.98
CA SER A 924 33.20 21.26 10.42
C SER A 924 34.56 21.92 10.69
N ASN A 925 35.15 21.65 11.85
CA ASN A 925 36.52 22.07 12.20
C ASN A 925 37.42 20.83 12.31
N VAL A 926 38.50 20.76 11.51
CA VAL A 926 39.50 19.68 11.59
C VAL A 926 40.53 19.99 12.69
N SER A 927 40.99 18.97 13.41
CA SER A 927 41.92 19.14 14.53
C SER A 927 43.35 19.47 14.07
N ALA A 928 43.80 20.71 14.28
CA ALA A 928 45.09 21.23 13.83
C ALA A 928 46.32 20.69 14.61
N LYS A 929 46.58 19.37 14.55
CA LYS A 929 47.73 18.71 15.22
C LYS A 929 48.79 18.13 14.26
N ALA A 930 48.60 18.25 12.94
CA ALA A 930 49.48 17.66 11.93
C ALA A 930 50.01 18.66 10.89
N VAL A 931 50.20 19.93 11.27
CA VAL A 931 50.95 20.91 10.44
C VAL A 931 52.21 21.35 11.19
N LYS A 932 53.36 20.87 10.72
CA LYS A 932 54.69 21.44 11.01
C LYS A 932 55.36 21.72 9.67
N ASN A 933 55.61 23.00 9.42
CA ASN A 933 55.95 23.59 8.13
C ASN A 933 54.74 23.48 7.14
N ASP A 934 54.40 24.49 6.35
CA ASP A 934 55.03 25.80 6.15
C ASP A 934 54.03 26.97 6.39
N ASP A 935 54.45 28.19 6.08
CA ASP A 935 53.88 29.46 6.59
C ASP A 935 52.37 29.76 6.40
N HIS A 936 51.90 30.67 7.26
CA HIS A 936 50.58 31.35 7.31
C HIS A 936 49.32 30.55 7.72
N VAL A 937 48.93 30.75 8.99
CA VAL A 937 47.67 30.27 9.58
C VAL A 937 46.45 31.02 9.02
N HIS A 938 45.58 30.31 8.29
CA HIS A 938 44.18 30.69 8.10
C HIS A 938 43.24 29.63 8.69
N THR A 939 42.48 30.01 9.72
CA THR A 939 41.43 29.18 10.30
C THR A 939 40.25 29.05 9.34
N TRP A 940 40.10 27.90 8.69
CA TRP A 940 39.00 27.58 7.77
C TRP A 940 37.66 27.38 8.48
N GLN A 941 37.04 28.47 8.95
CA GLN A 941 35.62 28.46 9.30
C GLN A 941 34.77 28.43 8.02
N SER A 942 34.27 27.26 7.64
CA SER A 942 33.33 27.14 6.52
C SER A 942 31.95 27.70 6.89
N ARG A 943 31.77 29.02 6.73
CA ARG A 943 30.48 29.70 6.62
C ARG A 943 30.36 30.35 5.24
N ARG A 944 30.15 29.56 4.20
CA ARG A 944 29.75 30.05 2.86
C ARG A 944 28.64 29.21 2.27
N HIS A 945 27.66 29.89 1.67
CA HIS A 945 26.76 29.25 0.71
C HIS A 945 27.57 28.65 -0.44
N LEU A 946 27.10 27.53 -0.99
CA LEU A 946 27.75 26.81 -2.08
C LEU A 946 27.50 27.52 -3.44
N THR A 947 27.98 28.75 -3.58
CA THR A 947 27.90 29.55 -4.81
C THR A 947 29.25 30.17 -5.12
N ASN A 948 29.64 30.13 -6.40
CA ASN A 948 30.86 30.70 -7.00
C ASN A 948 32.20 30.03 -6.58
N ALA A 949 32.42 28.82 -7.09
CA ALA A 949 33.76 28.47 -7.60
C ALA A 949 33.99 29.16 -8.96
N LYS A 950 35.23 29.51 -9.32
CA LYS A 950 35.54 30.11 -10.63
C LYS A 950 35.38 29.08 -11.73
N THR A 951 34.65 29.42 -12.79
CA THR A 951 34.28 28.50 -13.88
C THR A 951 35.26 28.53 -15.05
N THR A 952 35.73 27.34 -15.44
CA THR A 952 36.25 27.05 -16.79
C THR A 952 35.27 26.10 -17.49
N ASN A 953 34.68 26.55 -18.60
CA ASN A 953 33.73 25.74 -19.37
C ASN A 953 34.50 24.77 -20.28
N THR A 954 34.28 23.47 -20.09
CA THR A 954 34.82 22.43 -20.97
C THR A 954 33.66 21.68 -21.62
N HIS A 955 33.51 21.78 -22.93
CA HIS A 955 32.48 21.01 -23.63
C HIS A 955 32.86 19.53 -23.65
N VAL A 956 32.00 18.69 -23.07
CA VAL A 956 32.16 17.23 -23.05
C VAL A 956 30.95 16.61 -23.72
N LEU A 957 31.22 15.68 -24.62
CA LEU A 957 30.22 14.93 -25.34
C LEU A 957 29.64 13.83 -24.42
N GLY A 958 28.36 13.51 -24.58
CA GLY A 958 27.68 12.45 -23.84
C GLY A 958 26.48 11.90 -24.59
N LEU A 959 25.82 10.89 -24.02
CA LEU A 959 24.66 10.21 -24.61
C LEU A 959 23.39 10.51 -23.81
N THR A 960 22.26 10.65 -24.51
CA THR A 960 20.94 10.90 -23.91
C THR A 960 19.82 10.38 -24.81
N THR A 961 18.56 10.43 -24.36
CA THR A 961 17.43 10.06 -25.23
C THR A 961 17.22 11.13 -26.31
N CYS A 962 16.83 10.76 -27.52
CA CYS A 962 16.62 11.70 -28.63
C CYS A 962 15.41 12.64 -28.45
N ALA A 963 14.69 12.56 -27.33
CA ALA A 963 13.66 13.51 -26.91
C ALA A 963 14.18 14.60 -25.95
N ASP A 964 15.43 14.49 -25.47
CA ASP A 964 16.10 15.50 -24.65
C ASP A 964 16.36 16.77 -25.49
N ALA A 965 15.94 17.94 -24.98
CA ALA A 965 16.18 19.22 -25.63
C ALA A 965 17.69 19.53 -25.81
N LYS A 966 18.59 18.91 -25.03
CA LYS A 966 20.05 18.99 -25.21
C LYS A 966 20.60 18.16 -26.38
N ALA A 967 19.86 17.16 -26.85
CA ALA A 967 20.22 16.36 -28.02
C ALA A 967 19.96 17.11 -29.34
N ILE A 968 19.13 18.16 -29.29
CA ILE A 968 18.77 19.01 -30.43
C ILE A 968 19.79 20.14 -30.56
N GLY A 969 20.28 20.37 -31.77
CA GLY A 969 21.22 21.45 -32.09
C GLY A 969 22.42 21.03 -32.93
N TRP A 970 22.45 19.79 -33.43
CA TRP A 970 23.42 19.35 -34.43
C TRP A 970 22.99 19.75 -35.84
N SER A 971 23.92 20.27 -36.61
CA SER A 971 23.74 20.71 -38.00
C SER A 971 25.00 20.38 -38.79
N SER A 972 24.88 19.92 -40.04
CA SER A 972 26.06 19.83 -40.90
C SER A 972 26.47 21.20 -41.47
N GLN A 973 27.77 21.36 -41.70
CA GLN A 973 28.39 22.57 -42.22
C GLN A 973 29.48 22.17 -43.21
N ALA A 974 29.32 22.55 -44.48
CA ALA A 974 30.36 22.42 -45.49
C ALA A 974 31.49 23.45 -45.25
N LEU A 975 32.73 23.05 -45.53
CA LEU A 975 33.90 23.91 -45.43
C LEU A 975 34.64 24.06 -46.77
N ASP A 976 34.65 23.00 -47.58
CA ASP A 976 35.17 23.00 -48.96
C ASP A 976 34.47 21.89 -49.76
N GLN A 977 34.73 21.81 -51.08
CA GLN A 977 33.97 20.94 -52.00
C GLN A 977 33.89 19.46 -51.61
N ASP A 978 34.91 18.93 -50.90
CA ASP A 978 34.98 17.53 -50.43
C ASP A 978 34.92 17.38 -48.90
N ARG A 979 34.58 18.44 -48.12
CA ARG A 979 34.60 18.37 -46.63
C ARG A 979 33.35 18.95 -45.97
N GLU A 980 32.67 18.09 -45.22
CA GLU A 980 31.51 18.39 -44.38
C GLU A 980 31.83 18.09 -42.91
N HIS A 981 31.48 18.99 -41.99
CA HIS A 981 31.54 18.78 -40.55
C HIS A 981 30.12 18.65 -39.99
N ILE A 982 29.94 17.94 -38.88
CA ILE A 982 28.72 17.98 -38.06
C ILE A 982 29.04 18.78 -36.79
N CYS A 983 28.37 19.92 -36.64
CA CYS A 983 28.62 20.91 -35.59
C CYS A 983 27.40 21.10 -34.68
N TRP A 984 27.64 21.31 -33.39
CA TRP A 984 26.61 21.61 -32.39
C TRP A 984 26.51 23.11 -32.10
N THR A 985 25.30 23.67 -32.21
CA THR A 985 25.03 25.12 -32.26
C THR A 985 23.83 25.57 -31.40
N ALA A 986 23.77 25.16 -30.13
CA ALA A 986 22.64 25.47 -29.24
C ALA A 986 22.55 26.95 -28.80
N ASN A 987 21.83 27.78 -29.58
CA ASN A 987 21.05 28.95 -29.14
C ASN A 987 21.71 29.94 -28.14
N SER A 988 23.00 30.26 -28.33
CA SER A 988 23.74 31.18 -27.47
C SER A 988 23.32 32.65 -27.66
N ARG A 989 22.21 33.08 -27.04
CA ARG A 989 21.77 34.50 -26.98
C ARG A 989 22.69 35.43 -26.15
N GLY A 990 23.96 35.06 -25.93
CA GLY A 990 24.90 35.85 -25.14
C GLY A 990 26.37 35.42 -25.27
N LYS A 991 27.14 36.21 -26.03
CA LYS A 991 28.61 36.17 -26.20
C LYS A 991 29.19 34.95 -26.91
N HIS A 992 30.33 35.17 -27.58
CA HIS A 992 30.94 34.23 -28.53
C HIS A 992 31.61 33.04 -27.83
N GLN A 993 31.19 31.83 -28.19
CA GLN A 993 32.01 30.62 -28.12
C GLN A 993 31.98 29.94 -29.49
N ALA A 994 33.08 29.27 -29.87
CA ALA A 994 33.14 28.53 -31.13
C ALA A 994 32.28 27.25 -31.04
N PRO A 995 31.60 26.84 -32.12
CA PRO A 995 30.81 25.61 -32.14
C PRO A 995 31.71 24.38 -31.95
N PHE A 996 31.17 23.35 -31.30
CA PHE A 996 31.84 22.05 -31.21
C PHE A 996 31.54 21.26 -32.49
N CYS A 997 32.57 20.92 -33.27
CA CYS A 997 32.44 20.22 -34.54
C CYS A 997 33.19 18.89 -34.54
N LEU A 998 32.66 17.93 -35.29
CA LEU A 998 33.31 16.67 -35.65
C LEU A 998 33.32 16.54 -37.17
N ASN A 999 34.37 15.95 -37.74
CA ASN A 999 34.56 15.91 -39.18
C ASN A 999 33.85 14.66 -39.73
N LYS A 1000 32.97 14.82 -40.72
CA LYS A 1000 32.29 13.69 -41.37
C LYS A 1000 33.30 12.92 -42.20
N THR A 1001 33.26 11.58 -42.17
CA THR A 1001 34.09 10.76 -43.04
C THR A 1001 33.27 9.65 -43.66
N GLU A 1002 33.08 9.75 -44.98
CA GLU A 1002 32.64 8.65 -45.83
C GLU A 1002 33.89 7.85 -46.21
N SER A 1003 33.93 6.57 -45.81
CA SER A 1003 35.15 5.76 -45.90
C SER A 1003 35.23 5.04 -47.25
N LEU A 1004 36.36 5.17 -47.95
CA LEU A 1004 36.65 4.41 -49.16
C LEU A 1004 36.77 2.92 -48.85
N LEU A 1005 36.11 2.09 -49.66
CA LEU A 1005 35.98 0.65 -49.44
C LEU A 1005 37.31 -0.10 -49.59
N ALA A 1006 37.64 -0.92 -48.61
CA ALA A 1006 38.34 -2.18 -48.86
C ALA A 1006 37.29 -3.22 -49.31
N ILE A 1007 37.60 -3.98 -50.36
CA ILE A 1007 36.65 -4.89 -51.00
C ILE A 1007 36.92 -6.32 -50.53
N ASP A 1008 36.19 -6.78 -49.52
CA ASP A 1008 35.58 -8.13 -49.45
C ASP A 1008 34.86 -8.33 -48.11
N GLU A 1009 33.52 -8.30 -48.15
CA GLU A 1009 32.59 -9.25 -47.51
C GLU A 1009 31.12 -8.82 -47.83
N ASP A 1010 30.15 -9.56 -47.27
CA ASP A 1010 28.79 -9.81 -47.78
C ASP A 1010 28.00 -8.58 -48.31
N ILE A 1011 27.15 -8.83 -49.31
CA ILE A 1011 26.29 -7.85 -49.96
C ILE A 1011 25.04 -7.55 -49.11
N THR A 1012 24.59 -8.50 -48.29
CA THR A 1012 23.28 -8.43 -47.62
C THR A 1012 23.18 -7.33 -46.55
N ASP A 1013 24.25 -7.05 -45.81
CA ASP A 1013 24.27 -6.03 -44.74
C ASP A 1013 24.23 -4.58 -45.27
N LYS A 1014 24.56 -4.35 -46.54
CA LYS A 1014 24.79 -2.99 -47.08
C LYS A 1014 23.54 -2.10 -47.08
N GLN A 1015 22.34 -2.69 -46.99
CA GLN A 1015 21.10 -1.92 -46.82
C GLN A 1015 20.94 -1.29 -45.43
N GLN A 1016 21.58 -1.82 -44.37
CA GLN A 1016 21.42 -1.32 -42.99
C GLN A 1016 22.33 -0.11 -42.66
N TYR A 1017 23.24 0.26 -43.56
CA TYR A 1017 24.26 1.30 -43.37
C TYR A 1017 24.20 2.47 -44.37
N LEU A 1018 23.28 2.44 -45.34
CA LEU A 1018 22.99 3.60 -46.21
C LEU A 1018 22.62 4.84 -45.36
N GLY A 1019 23.31 5.95 -45.59
CA GLY A 1019 23.11 7.22 -44.89
C GLY A 1019 23.86 7.38 -43.55
N LYS A 1020 24.64 6.39 -43.11
CA LYS A 1020 25.33 6.41 -41.82
C LYS A 1020 26.82 6.69 -41.97
N VAL A 1021 27.39 7.42 -41.01
CA VAL A 1021 28.76 7.96 -41.11
C VAL A 1021 29.57 7.76 -39.85
N ASN A 1022 30.90 7.72 -40.03
CA ASN A 1022 31.87 7.87 -38.95
C ASN A 1022 32.21 9.36 -38.76
N LEU A 1023 32.50 9.75 -37.51
CA LEU A 1023 32.77 11.13 -37.13
C LEU A 1023 34.12 11.25 -36.43
N LEU A 1024 35.04 11.99 -37.04
CA LEU A 1024 36.42 12.18 -36.55
C LEU A 1024 36.53 13.41 -35.64
N ALA A 1025 37.54 13.37 -34.76
CA ALA A 1025 37.78 14.40 -33.76
C ALA A 1025 38.63 15.60 -34.24
N ASN A 1026 39.29 15.47 -35.39
CA ASN A 1026 40.13 16.45 -36.08
C ASN A 1026 40.57 15.83 -37.42
N ASP A 1027 40.84 16.65 -38.44
CA ASP A 1027 41.57 16.21 -39.64
C ASP A 1027 42.95 15.67 -39.24
N GLY A 1028 43.24 14.41 -39.60
CA GLY A 1028 44.50 13.72 -39.29
C GLY A 1028 44.53 12.94 -37.97
N THR A 1029 43.38 12.57 -37.40
CA THR A 1029 43.34 11.64 -36.24
C THR A 1029 42.45 10.43 -36.52
N ASP A 1030 43.00 9.21 -36.42
CA ASP A 1030 42.28 7.93 -36.61
C ASP A 1030 41.36 7.56 -35.42
N ARG A 1031 40.71 8.57 -34.83
CA ARG A 1031 39.85 8.43 -33.65
C ARG A 1031 38.44 8.90 -33.95
N CYS A 1032 37.55 7.91 -34.05
CA CYS A 1032 36.14 8.05 -34.34
C CYS A 1032 35.31 8.16 -33.04
N LEU A 1033 34.18 8.86 -33.14
CA LEU A 1033 33.17 8.94 -32.09
C LEU A 1033 32.51 7.58 -31.83
N HIS A 1034 32.63 7.10 -30.59
CA HIS A 1034 32.21 5.78 -30.15
C HIS A 1034 31.16 5.88 -29.03
N ALA A 1035 29.99 5.28 -29.24
CA ALA A 1035 28.83 5.33 -28.35
C ALA A 1035 28.82 4.26 -27.25
N SER A 1036 29.94 3.58 -27.01
CA SER A 1036 30.10 2.61 -25.91
C SER A 1036 30.99 3.22 -24.80
N PRO A 1037 30.57 3.20 -23.52
CA PRO A 1037 31.29 3.85 -22.42
C PRO A 1037 32.49 3.03 -21.87
N LYS A 1038 32.81 1.90 -22.51
CA LYS A 1038 33.72 0.83 -22.04
C LYS A 1038 35.23 1.21 -22.04
N GLN A 1039 35.63 2.28 -21.36
CA GLN A 1039 37.05 2.55 -21.09
C GLN A 1039 37.31 3.17 -19.70
N LYS A 1040 38.19 2.51 -18.92
CA LYS A 1040 38.91 3.12 -17.79
C LYS A 1040 39.90 4.15 -18.36
N LEU A 1041 39.47 5.39 -18.50
CA LEU A 1041 40.32 6.52 -18.89
C LEU A 1041 41.17 6.98 -17.70
N THR A 1042 42.44 7.30 -17.93
CA THR A 1042 43.29 7.87 -16.86
C THR A 1042 42.96 9.35 -16.66
N SER A 1043 43.42 9.94 -15.55
CA SER A 1043 43.21 11.37 -15.26
C SER A 1043 43.83 12.34 -16.27
N LYS A 1044 44.65 11.86 -17.22
CA LYS A 1044 45.15 12.65 -18.36
C LYS A 1044 44.23 12.62 -19.59
N ASP A 1045 43.41 11.59 -19.75
CA ASP A 1045 42.67 11.33 -21.01
C ASP A 1045 41.27 11.98 -21.04
N VAL A 1046 40.83 12.55 -19.93
CA VAL A 1046 39.46 13.04 -19.66
C VAL A 1046 38.92 14.03 -20.72
N LYS A 1047 39.80 14.77 -21.42
CA LYS A 1047 39.41 15.96 -22.20
C LYS A 1047 38.60 15.69 -23.48
N ARG A 1048 38.47 14.45 -23.96
CA ARG A 1048 37.59 14.07 -25.11
C ARG A 1048 37.04 12.63 -24.98
N GLY A 1049 36.39 12.32 -23.86
CA GLY A 1049 36.11 10.95 -23.37
C GLY A 1049 35.18 9.99 -24.14
N PHE A 1050 34.93 10.19 -25.44
CA PHE A 1050 34.11 9.28 -26.28
C PHE A 1050 34.78 8.94 -27.64
N LEU A 1051 36.11 9.00 -27.70
CA LEU A 1051 36.89 8.80 -28.93
C LEU A 1051 37.75 7.54 -28.86
N SER A 1052 37.53 6.62 -29.79
CA SER A 1052 38.27 5.35 -29.89
C SER A 1052 38.84 5.15 -31.31
N PRO A 1053 39.79 4.23 -31.54
CA PRO A 1053 40.30 3.95 -32.87
C PRO A 1053 39.17 3.62 -33.85
N CYS A 1054 39.21 4.19 -35.06
CA CYS A 1054 38.17 3.99 -36.06
C CYS A 1054 38.01 2.52 -36.45
N ARG A 1055 36.77 2.02 -36.38
CA ARG A 1055 36.37 0.64 -36.72
C ARG A 1055 34.98 0.64 -37.36
N TRP A 1056 34.70 -0.38 -38.16
CA TRP A 1056 33.36 -0.59 -38.72
C TRP A 1056 32.50 -1.36 -37.72
N ASP A 1057 31.96 -0.62 -36.74
CA ASP A 1057 31.16 -1.12 -35.63
C ASP A 1057 29.90 -0.24 -35.49
N ALA A 1058 28.73 -0.84 -35.27
CA ALA A 1058 27.48 -0.11 -35.07
C ALA A 1058 27.54 0.92 -33.91
N ASN A 1059 28.44 0.74 -32.94
CA ASN A 1059 28.69 1.73 -31.89
C ASN A 1059 29.52 2.96 -32.36
N GLN A 1060 30.12 2.93 -33.55
CA GLN A 1060 30.76 4.09 -34.20
C GLN A 1060 29.94 4.68 -35.34
N MET A 1061 28.85 4.03 -35.78
CA MET A 1061 27.97 4.53 -36.85
C MET A 1061 26.96 5.56 -36.31
N TRP A 1062 26.94 6.76 -36.91
CA TRP A 1062 26.04 7.87 -36.56
C TRP A 1062 25.15 8.30 -37.72
N GLU A 1063 23.99 8.85 -37.38
CA GLU A 1063 22.94 9.32 -38.31
C GLU A 1063 22.41 10.67 -37.83
N LEU A 1064 22.42 11.69 -38.70
CA LEU A 1064 21.94 13.05 -38.38
C LEU A 1064 20.50 13.22 -38.87
N ASN A 1065 19.56 13.31 -37.92
CA ASN A 1065 18.14 13.47 -38.22
C ASN A 1065 17.80 14.92 -38.66
N PRO A 1066 16.76 15.10 -39.51
CA PRO A 1066 16.25 16.43 -39.88
C PRO A 1066 15.75 17.32 -38.73
N ASN A 1067 15.54 16.76 -37.53
CA ASN A 1067 15.19 17.52 -36.32
C ASN A 1067 16.41 18.08 -35.57
N GLY A 1068 17.62 17.92 -36.11
CA GLY A 1068 18.86 18.39 -35.49
C GLY A 1068 19.39 17.50 -34.35
N THR A 1069 18.99 16.22 -34.31
CA THR A 1069 19.51 15.22 -33.37
C THR A 1069 20.46 14.25 -34.05
N LEU A 1070 21.55 13.86 -33.38
CA LEU A 1070 22.59 12.98 -33.90
C LEU A 1070 22.52 11.62 -33.20
N VAL A 1071 21.96 10.60 -33.86
CA VAL A 1071 21.64 9.27 -33.30
C VAL A 1071 22.80 8.29 -33.51
N ASN A 1072 23.07 7.42 -32.54
CA ASN A 1072 23.91 6.24 -32.75
C ASN A 1072 23.09 4.98 -33.05
N SER A 1073 23.52 4.19 -34.03
CA SER A 1073 22.82 2.97 -34.49
C SER A 1073 22.81 1.78 -33.52
N TYR A 1074 23.78 1.68 -32.60
CA TYR A 1074 23.88 0.57 -31.64
C TYR A 1074 23.03 0.81 -30.38
N SER A 1075 23.11 2.01 -29.82
CA SER A 1075 22.44 2.38 -28.56
C SER A 1075 21.03 2.97 -28.76
N GLY A 1076 20.73 3.53 -29.93
CA GLY A 1076 19.52 4.32 -30.15
C GLY A 1076 19.49 5.65 -29.36
N LEU A 1077 20.59 5.99 -28.70
CA LEU A 1077 20.77 7.25 -27.98
C LEU A 1077 21.30 8.32 -28.93
N CYS A 1078 21.01 9.57 -28.58
CA CYS A 1078 21.53 10.73 -29.27
C CYS A 1078 22.72 11.35 -28.54
N ALA A 1079 23.67 11.89 -29.30
CA ALA A 1079 24.76 12.70 -28.77
C ALA A 1079 24.23 14.03 -28.22
N ARG A 1080 24.67 14.41 -27.02
CA ARG A 1080 24.50 15.75 -26.45
C ARG A 1080 25.86 16.35 -26.09
N ILE A 1081 25.95 17.66 -26.08
CA ILE A 1081 27.07 18.39 -25.45
C ILE A 1081 26.61 18.82 -24.06
N ASP A 1082 27.32 18.36 -23.02
CA ASP A 1082 27.24 18.95 -21.69
C ASP A 1082 28.40 19.95 -21.52
N SER A 1083 28.08 21.13 -21.02
CA SER A 1083 29.09 22.09 -20.53
C SER A 1083 29.60 21.61 -19.18
N LEU A 1084 30.62 20.75 -19.19
CA LEU A 1084 31.22 20.21 -17.98
C LEU A 1084 32.06 21.31 -17.31
N PHE A 1085 31.56 21.78 -16.17
CA PHE A 1085 32.36 22.50 -15.20
C PHE A 1085 33.47 21.54 -14.71
N GLU A 1086 34.75 21.93 -14.84
CA GLU A 1086 35.84 21.18 -14.20
C GLU A 1086 35.74 21.36 -12.67
N ALA A 1087 34.85 20.60 -12.05
CA ALA A 1087 34.96 20.26 -10.65
C ALA A 1087 36.25 19.44 -10.50
N LYS A 1088 37.34 20.11 -10.11
CA LYS A 1088 38.39 19.44 -9.34
C LYS A 1088 37.68 18.67 -8.23
N ALA A 1089 37.97 17.37 -8.10
CA ALA A 1089 37.39 16.53 -7.06
C ALA A 1089 37.51 17.28 -5.72
N VAL A 1090 36.37 17.55 -5.08
CA VAL A 1090 36.33 18.34 -3.85
C VAL A 1090 36.73 17.44 -2.69
N THR A 1091 38.05 17.37 -2.50
CA THR A 1091 38.73 16.70 -1.40
C THR A 1091 38.07 17.03 -0.06
N ASP A 1092 37.87 15.98 0.74
CA ASP A 1092 37.82 16.02 2.20
C ASP A 1092 36.83 17.04 2.79
N VAL A 1093 35.56 16.62 2.90
CA VAL A 1093 34.48 17.43 3.47
C VAL A 1093 33.52 16.52 4.25
N ALA A 1094 33.09 16.94 5.44
CA ALA A 1094 32.05 16.26 6.20
C ALA A 1094 30.71 16.15 5.43
N ARG A 1095 29.89 15.15 5.76
CA ARG A 1095 28.53 14.96 5.22
C ARG A 1095 27.53 14.85 6.36
N SER A 1096 26.27 15.18 6.11
CA SER A 1096 25.22 15.07 7.14
C SER A 1096 23.86 14.70 6.58
N TRP A 1097 23.27 13.65 7.14
CA TRP A 1097 21.95 13.14 6.75
C TRP A 1097 20.92 13.34 7.85
N ILE A 1098 19.67 13.55 7.45
CA ILE A 1098 18.50 13.68 8.33
C ILE A 1098 17.37 12.77 7.85
N ALA A 1099 16.64 12.18 8.79
CA ALA A 1099 15.43 11.41 8.54
C ALA A 1099 14.41 11.57 9.69
N THR A 1100 13.13 11.33 9.42
CA THR A 1100 12.02 11.40 10.39
C THR A 1100 11.52 10.00 10.73
N GLY A 1101 11.46 9.66 12.02
CA GLY A 1101 10.98 8.36 12.50
C GLY A 1101 9.45 8.22 12.52
N THR A 1102 8.96 6.98 12.65
CA THR A 1102 7.52 6.69 12.64
C THR A 1102 6.81 7.06 13.94
N LYS A 1103 7.52 7.01 15.07
CA LYS A 1103 6.96 7.33 16.40
C LYS A 1103 6.80 8.85 16.55
N GLY A 1104 5.79 9.45 15.89
CA GLY A 1104 5.42 10.84 16.16
C GLY A 1104 4.63 11.66 15.14
N LEU A 1105 4.19 11.11 14.01
CA LEU A 1105 3.45 11.89 13.02
C LEU A 1105 1.99 12.10 13.44
N ALA A 1106 1.61 13.36 13.69
CA ALA A 1106 0.29 13.74 14.19
C ALA A 1106 -0.74 13.97 13.07
N TYR A 1107 -1.98 13.52 13.28
CA TYR A 1107 -3.10 13.76 12.37
C TYR A 1107 -3.88 15.03 12.72
N PHE A 1108 -4.45 15.67 11.69
CA PHE A 1108 -5.22 16.91 11.82
C PHE A 1108 -6.62 16.67 12.43
N SER A 1109 -6.99 17.46 13.44
CA SER A 1109 -8.36 17.47 13.99
C SER A 1109 -9.11 18.76 13.62
N ILE A 1110 -10.17 18.65 12.82
CA ILE A 1110 -11.10 19.76 12.55
C ILE A 1110 -12.20 19.76 13.61
N LEU A 1111 -12.18 20.74 14.52
CA LEU A 1111 -13.19 20.93 15.56
C LEU A 1111 -14.44 21.63 15.00
N ASN A 1112 -15.42 20.85 14.54
CA ASN A 1112 -16.77 21.37 14.28
C ASN A 1112 -17.59 21.40 15.57
N VAL A 1113 -17.56 22.54 16.27
CA VAL A 1113 -18.44 22.80 17.41
C VAL A 1113 -19.70 23.52 16.93
N THR A 1114 -20.78 22.78 16.72
CA THR A 1114 -22.10 23.34 16.38
C THR A 1114 -23.16 22.93 17.39
N GLY A 1115 -23.38 23.80 18.38
CA GLY A 1115 -24.41 23.68 19.40
C GLY A 1115 -25.09 25.02 19.65
N ALA A 1116 -26.22 25.26 18.98
CA ALA A 1116 -27.08 26.45 19.01
C ALA A 1116 -26.56 27.72 18.31
N TYR A 1117 -27.37 28.19 17.36
CA TYR A 1117 -27.59 29.57 16.89
C TYR A 1117 -26.48 30.63 17.05
N PHE A 1118 -25.79 30.95 15.94
CA PHE A 1118 -25.87 32.27 15.30
C PHE A 1118 -25.46 32.14 13.81
N SER A 1119 -25.64 33.20 13.01
CA SER A 1119 -25.36 33.21 11.56
C SER A 1119 -24.36 34.30 11.17
N ILE A 1120 -23.85 34.21 9.92
CA ILE A 1120 -23.07 35.22 9.15
C ILE A 1120 -21.52 35.19 9.31
N VAL A 1121 -20.89 34.61 8.27
CA VAL A 1121 -19.67 35.04 7.51
C VAL A 1121 -18.29 35.19 8.21
N ASN A 1122 -17.30 34.48 7.63
CA ASN A 1122 -15.83 34.67 7.60
C ASN A 1122 -15.08 35.26 8.82
N SER A 1123 -14.24 34.44 9.48
CA SER A 1123 -12.76 34.52 9.40
C SER A 1123 -12.04 33.48 10.28
N ASP A 1124 -10.77 33.20 9.94
CA ASP A 1124 -9.67 32.57 10.69
C ASP A 1124 -9.92 31.39 11.65
N SER A 1125 -9.51 30.19 11.22
CA SER A 1125 -9.50 28.96 12.02
C SER A 1125 -8.14 28.68 12.68
N VAL A 1126 -8.08 28.79 14.02
CA VAL A 1126 -6.83 28.62 14.79
C VAL A 1126 -6.51 27.14 15.04
N CYS A 1127 -5.54 26.59 14.29
CA CYS A 1127 -5.11 25.19 14.41
C CYS A 1127 -4.04 24.97 15.49
N VAL A 1128 -4.46 24.49 16.67
CA VAL A 1128 -3.57 23.92 17.71
C VAL A 1128 -3.15 22.51 17.32
N SER A 1129 -1.90 22.11 17.63
CA SER A 1129 -1.36 20.80 17.23
C SER A 1129 -0.24 20.33 18.15
N ALA A 1130 -0.52 19.28 18.91
CA ALA A 1130 0.49 18.50 19.62
C ALA A 1130 1.33 17.73 18.61
N ILE A 1131 2.66 17.83 18.72
CA ILE A 1131 3.63 17.06 17.93
C ILE A 1131 4.74 16.62 18.87
N THR A 1132 4.99 15.32 18.90
CA THR A 1132 6.11 14.69 19.61
C THR A 1132 6.69 13.63 18.68
N GLY A 1133 7.96 13.71 18.30
CA GLY A 1133 8.50 12.81 17.28
C GLY A 1133 10.00 12.56 17.32
N GLU A 1134 10.37 11.42 16.76
CA GLU A 1134 11.75 10.97 16.55
C GLU A 1134 12.34 11.57 15.26
N ILE A 1135 13.54 12.14 15.37
CA ILE A 1135 14.34 12.64 14.25
C ILE A 1135 15.72 11.99 14.34
N TYR A 1136 16.22 11.48 13.23
CA TYR A 1136 17.53 10.88 13.11
C TYR A 1136 18.47 11.83 12.39
N ILE A 1137 19.69 12.01 12.91
CA ILE A 1137 20.75 12.83 12.31
C ILE A 1137 22.03 11.99 12.29
N ALA A 1138 22.67 11.87 11.13
CA ALA A 1138 24.01 11.27 11.01
C ALA A 1138 25.02 12.34 10.61
N PHE A 1139 26.15 12.40 11.32
CA PHE A 1139 27.31 13.22 10.95
C PHE A 1139 28.45 12.29 10.53
N PHE A 1140 28.84 12.35 9.26
CA PHE A 1140 29.89 11.52 8.69
C PHE A 1140 31.19 12.32 8.54
N ASN A 1141 32.28 11.79 9.06
CA ASN A 1141 33.61 12.33 8.87
C ASN A 1141 34.30 11.61 7.70
N LEU A 1142 34.42 12.28 6.55
CA LEU A 1142 35.15 11.78 5.39
C LEU A 1142 36.64 12.20 5.38
N PHE A 1143 37.09 13.00 6.36
CA PHE A 1143 38.51 13.35 6.52
C PHE A 1143 39.32 12.15 7.05
N SER A 1144 40.60 12.10 6.70
CA SER A 1144 41.60 11.23 7.35
C SER A 1144 41.99 11.70 8.76
N ASP A 1145 41.53 12.88 9.17
CA ASP A 1145 41.76 13.51 10.48
C ASP A 1145 40.48 13.63 11.32
N TRP A 1146 40.63 13.89 12.62
CA TRP A 1146 39.49 14.15 13.51
C TRP A 1146 38.78 15.45 13.12
N ALA A 1147 37.47 15.37 12.87
CA ALA A 1147 36.63 16.51 12.52
C ALA A 1147 35.52 16.72 13.55
N THR A 1148 35.40 17.96 14.07
CA THR A 1148 34.28 18.35 14.92
C THR A 1148 33.18 18.94 14.06
N ILE A 1149 32.10 18.18 13.85
CA ILE A 1149 30.96 18.49 12.99
C ILE A 1149 29.84 19.09 13.85
N THR A 1150 29.27 20.21 13.39
CA THR A 1150 28.26 20.97 14.15
C THR A 1150 27.10 21.41 13.26
N ALA A 1151 25.87 21.12 13.68
CA ALA A 1151 24.64 21.63 13.06
C ALA A 1151 23.89 22.57 14.03
N GLN A 1152 23.30 23.65 13.51
CA GLN A 1152 22.42 24.51 14.31
C GLN A 1152 20.99 23.94 14.33
N ARG A 1153 20.31 24.03 15.48
CA ARG A 1153 18.89 23.69 15.62
C ARG A 1153 18.03 24.46 14.61
N ALA A 1154 18.34 25.72 14.38
CA ALA A 1154 17.63 26.58 13.44
C ALA A 1154 17.71 26.10 11.98
N ASP A 1155 18.75 25.33 11.64
CA ASP A 1155 18.93 24.74 10.31
C ASP A 1155 18.29 23.35 10.22
N ILE A 1156 18.46 22.50 11.24
CA ILE A 1156 17.76 21.20 11.36
C ILE A 1156 16.23 21.37 11.22
N VAL A 1157 15.66 22.44 11.77
CA VAL A 1157 14.23 22.74 11.68
C VAL A 1157 13.76 23.12 10.26
N LYS A 1158 14.65 23.53 9.35
CA LYS A 1158 14.28 23.84 7.94
C LYS A 1158 13.98 22.59 7.13
N GLU A 1159 14.70 21.50 7.41
CA GLU A 1159 14.61 20.24 6.66
C GLU A 1159 13.44 19.34 7.11
N LEU A 1160 12.75 19.73 8.18
CA LEU A 1160 11.64 18.97 8.74
C LEU A 1160 10.30 19.52 8.23
N PRO A 1161 9.33 18.67 7.82
CA PRO A 1161 8.01 19.11 7.35
C PRO A 1161 7.15 19.87 8.38
N MET A 1162 7.67 20.09 9.60
CA MET A 1162 6.92 20.47 10.79
C MET A 1162 7.36 21.85 11.31
N THR A 1163 6.81 22.90 10.69
CA THR A 1163 7.09 24.35 10.92
C THR A 1163 6.92 24.85 12.37
N LYS A 1164 6.49 24.00 13.31
CA LYS A 1164 6.24 24.35 14.73
C LYS A 1164 7.31 23.86 15.71
N LEU A 1165 8.34 23.11 15.27
CA LEU A 1165 9.41 22.60 16.16
C LEU A 1165 10.28 23.70 16.81
N ALA A 1166 10.31 24.90 16.24
CA ALA A 1166 11.16 26.04 16.64
C ALA A 1166 10.98 26.57 18.09
N ARG A 1167 10.10 25.98 18.91
CA ARG A 1167 9.95 26.31 20.35
C ARG A 1167 9.93 25.08 21.27
N GLY A 1168 10.24 23.90 20.74
CA GLY A 1168 10.22 22.63 21.48
C GLY A 1168 11.44 22.40 22.38
N SER A 1169 11.31 21.41 23.26
CA SER A 1169 12.44 20.80 23.96
C SER A 1169 12.73 19.45 23.32
N CYS A 1170 13.97 19.22 22.90
CA CYS A 1170 14.43 17.95 22.34
C CYS A 1170 15.48 17.35 23.27
N THR A 1171 15.35 16.06 23.57
CA THR A 1171 16.41 15.25 24.17
C THR A 1171 17.08 14.39 23.11
N GLY A 1172 18.37 14.09 23.24
CA GLY A 1172 19.09 13.29 22.24
C GLY A 1172 20.02 12.23 22.82
N SER A 1173 20.33 11.22 22.02
CA SER A 1173 21.31 10.16 22.33
C SER A 1173 22.09 9.75 21.08
N GLU A 1174 23.32 9.27 21.25
CA GLU A 1174 24.16 8.76 20.16
C GLU A 1174 24.20 7.22 20.18
N VAL A 1175 23.98 6.60 19.02
CA VAL A 1175 23.67 5.17 18.87
C VAL A 1175 24.90 4.26 18.98
N TRP A 1176 26.05 4.69 18.47
CA TRP A 1176 27.25 3.85 18.39
C TRP A 1176 28.13 3.86 19.65
N THR A 1177 27.88 4.81 20.55
CA THR A 1177 28.54 4.99 21.85
C THR A 1177 27.60 4.82 23.04
N GLY A 1178 26.27 4.89 22.82
CA GLY A 1178 25.27 4.90 23.89
C GLY A 1178 25.23 6.21 24.69
N GLN A 1179 25.89 7.27 24.22
CA GLN A 1179 25.98 8.54 24.95
C GLN A 1179 24.63 9.27 24.98
N ASP A 1180 24.05 9.42 26.18
CA ASP A 1180 22.96 10.38 26.42
C ASP A 1180 23.50 11.82 26.33
N LEU A 1181 22.82 12.66 25.57
CA LEU A 1181 23.14 14.07 25.34
C LEU A 1181 22.23 15.00 26.15
N GLY A 1182 21.25 14.45 26.87
CA GLY A 1182 20.27 15.20 27.64
C GLY A 1182 19.47 16.14 26.74
N VAL A 1183 19.11 17.31 27.28
CA VAL A 1183 18.39 18.34 26.52
C VAL A 1183 19.37 19.07 25.58
N ILE A 1184 19.11 18.96 24.28
CA ILE A 1184 19.88 19.60 23.22
C ILE A 1184 19.84 21.14 23.38
N GLY A 1185 20.94 21.82 23.08
CA GLY A 1185 21.06 23.29 23.04
C GLY A 1185 20.63 23.91 21.71
N ASP A 1186 21.16 25.09 21.38
CA ASP A 1186 20.91 25.74 20.08
C ASP A 1186 21.70 25.12 18.92
N ALA A 1187 22.73 24.32 19.23
CA ALA A 1187 23.49 23.52 18.28
C ALA A 1187 23.74 22.10 18.81
N ILE A 1188 24.00 21.18 17.88
CA ILE A 1188 24.49 19.83 18.13
C ILE A 1188 25.90 19.76 17.57
N SER A 1189 26.88 19.35 18.37
CA SER A 1189 28.30 19.28 17.97
C SER A 1189 28.91 17.96 18.43
N PHE A 1190 29.63 17.28 17.55
CA PHE A 1190 30.32 16.02 17.83
C PHE A 1190 31.72 16.03 17.23
N SER A 1191 32.71 15.52 17.99
CA SER A 1191 34.02 15.17 17.45
C SER A 1191 33.96 13.76 16.91
N VAL A 1192 34.08 13.62 15.59
CA VAL A 1192 33.92 12.34 14.87
C VAL A 1192 35.30 11.88 14.39
N ILE A 1193 35.62 10.61 14.63
CA ILE A 1193 36.89 9.98 14.24
C ILE A 1193 37.04 9.92 12.70
N PRO A 1194 38.28 9.83 12.16
CA PRO A 1194 38.50 9.64 10.73
C PRO A 1194 37.69 8.47 10.16
N HIS A 1195 37.05 8.67 9.01
CA HIS A 1195 36.16 7.72 8.32
C HIS A 1195 34.95 7.24 9.16
N GLY A 1196 34.68 7.87 10.31
CA GLY A 1196 33.63 7.49 11.25
C GLY A 1196 32.33 8.26 11.09
N VAL A 1197 31.35 7.84 11.88
CA VAL A 1197 30.01 8.46 11.95
C VAL A 1197 29.58 8.63 13.41
N ALA A 1198 28.87 9.72 13.70
CA ALA A 1198 28.02 9.85 14.88
C ALA A 1198 26.55 9.80 14.42
N LEU A 1199 25.76 8.86 14.96
CA LEU A 1199 24.36 8.67 14.62
C LEU A 1199 23.50 9.05 15.84
N ILE A 1200 22.69 10.08 15.69
CA ILE A 1200 22.01 10.77 16.79
C ILE A 1200 20.49 10.59 16.64
N VAL A 1201 19.84 10.09 17.69
CA VAL A 1201 18.38 10.06 17.81
C VAL A 1201 17.94 11.26 18.64
N LEU A 1202 16.98 12.04 18.14
CA LEU A 1202 16.35 13.16 18.85
C LEU A 1202 14.88 12.86 19.12
N HIS A 1203 14.46 12.99 20.38
CA HIS A 1203 13.07 12.93 20.81
C HIS A 1203 12.60 14.35 21.13
N CYS A 1204 11.80 14.95 20.24
CA CYS A 1204 11.36 16.34 20.38
C CYS A 1204 9.92 16.46 20.89
N THR A 1205 9.65 17.46 21.74
CA THR A 1205 8.33 17.77 22.32
C THR A 1205 7.98 19.26 22.19
N ASN A 1206 6.73 19.58 21.83
CA ASN A 1206 6.29 20.96 21.67
C ASN A 1206 5.97 21.63 23.03
N LYS A 1207 6.61 22.77 23.32
CA LYS A 1207 6.58 23.41 24.65
C LYS A 1207 5.34 24.26 24.90
N ARG A 1208 4.65 24.73 23.84
CA ARG A 1208 3.56 25.73 23.92
C ARG A 1208 2.28 25.23 24.60
N GLU A 1209 2.16 23.93 24.85
CA GLU A 1209 0.94 23.32 25.40
C GLU A 1209 0.90 23.25 26.93
N ARG A 1210 2.05 23.35 27.63
CA ARG A 1210 2.07 23.45 29.11
C ARG A 1210 1.38 24.74 29.59
N ASP A 1211 1.73 25.86 28.98
CA ASP A 1211 1.23 27.18 29.37
C ASP A 1211 -0.26 27.36 28.98
N VAL A 1212 -0.65 26.83 27.81
CA VAL A 1212 -2.04 26.85 27.35
C VAL A 1212 -2.93 25.93 28.18
N ALA A 1213 -2.44 24.74 28.59
CA ALA A 1213 -3.17 23.89 29.53
C ALA A 1213 -3.44 24.61 30.86
N HIS A 1214 -2.43 25.26 31.45
CA HIS A 1214 -2.60 26.09 32.64
C HIS A 1214 -3.62 27.23 32.44
N ALA A 1215 -3.54 27.96 31.32
CA ALA A 1215 -4.45 29.08 31.04
C ALA A 1215 -5.91 28.65 30.81
N VAL A 1216 -6.14 27.52 30.12
CA VAL A 1216 -7.48 26.96 29.88
C VAL A 1216 -8.08 26.41 31.18
N ILE A 1217 -7.28 25.77 32.04
CA ILE A 1217 -7.72 25.34 33.37
C ILE A 1217 -8.16 26.55 34.21
N PHE A 1218 -7.37 27.63 34.27
CA PHE A 1218 -7.72 28.82 35.05
C PHE A 1218 -8.97 29.57 34.56
N ARG A 1219 -9.20 29.67 33.25
CA ARG A 1219 -10.43 30.29 32.72
C ARG A 1219 -11.66 29.37 32.77
N GLY A 1220 -11.48 28.05 32.72
CA GLY A 1220 -12.58 27.09 32.85
C GLY A 1220 -13.23 27.10 34.24
N VAL A 1221 -12.44 27.30 35.30
CA VAL A 1221 -12.94 27.32 36.69
C VAL A 1221 -13.86 28.51 36.96
N TYR A 1222 -13.48 29.73 36.52
CA TYR A 1222 -14.23 30.96 36.78
C TYR A 1222 -15.59 31.07 36.07
N SER A 1223 -15.89 30.20 35.10
CA SER A 1223 -17.16 30.22 34.36
C SER A 1223 -18.25 29.31 34.95
N ILE A 1224 -17.90 28.40 35.88
CA ILE A 1224 -18.81 27.34 36.35
C ILE A 1224 -19.52 27.71 37.66
N GLU A 1225 -19.02 28.68 38.43
CA GLU A 1225 -19.66 29.09 39.70
C GLU A 1225 -20.88 30.02 39.53
N ASN A 1226 -21.03 30.68 38.37
CA ASN A 1226 -22.16 31.58 38.06
C ASN A 1226 -23.31 30.92 37.25
N LEU A 1227 -23.34 29.59 37.17
CA LEU A 1227 -24.47 28.82 36.60
C LEU A 1227 -24.88 27.70 37.58
N ARG A 1228 -25.59 28.10 38.63
CA ARG A 1228 -26.37 27.24 39.54
C ARG A 1228 -27.87 27.41 39.29
#